data_AF-A0A1Y3XXF2-F1
#
_entry.id   AF-A0A1Y3XXF2-F1
#
_cell.length_a   1.000
_cell.length_b   1.000
_cell.length_c   1.000
_cell.angle_alpha   90.00
_cell.angle_beta   90.00
_cell.angle_gamma   90.00
#
_symmetry.space_group_name_H-M   'P 1'
#
loop_
_entity.id
_entity.type
_entity.pdbx_description
1 polymer ?
#
loop_
_entity_poly.entity_id
_entity_poly.type
_entity_poly.pdbx_seq_one_letter_code
_entity_poly.pdbx_strand_id
1 'polypeptide(L)'
;MHVTDECAQQFLEVFQQFVRYASGRSMGHAAVSPYPFAEDPGDDPTHDLETCFQNMLSRPSIVERFVDMNRHRLSEDQEAIALGWEDRLCGTCIMLGFADDYVVVDHDGMLFAADDISGEFMERASQMPFAAEAMLLPYAGEIVLPKPFRVMGFSKAAYSKAEIASFLEAKPPLIRGAEALRSVARVLHEPFNNWEAGESEADYCWREPEPRAFRRGALYGLDGVEREKLVNREVGHYGYELGSDWWRRKRQRPIKQAIEPTLSAALSCLTKSELLDIARAVQLKKCSVLKKADLAQKACTHLLSSRDAEALSPFVEDCLDSELDLLGELLEAGGVMGIPADDHPFTATHAPLSFTYQDGDNLIAFIPREFCNERLERCLSSERAKRRQERQARSALDACVFQYGIIPLAEAYAEYARLAEDPEDIQRFRALAMEQSGAARLVHEGETEYLMHASLTDDKVQAVVAQICKYESTCRSAYFSRIAKARDDGAMRRMTTGLMEFDRREYCARRRQEIRTWIESKNAADVSRLIEAHDQAPRKPLNAAYLEYGPVEAVRMSPEGRALQAVLDGLVPYSENEYRFADKLLEEIATCSVECGELDGAFDALRREEYDFQATYAPVLIRSAMNLYNSLPLWGERGWSARERAESIAGKPIAFAPDGVPLCAGSFYTAAEVQQFGATPPS
;
A
#
# COMPACT_ATOMS: atom_id res chain seq x y z
N MET A 1 -0.02 -43.18 -32.31
CA MET A 1 1.35 -43.13 -32.86
C MET A 1 2.07 -42.20 -31.92
N HIS A 2 2.98 -42.68 -31.08
CA HIS A 2 3.59 -41.84 -30.03
C HIS A 2 4.29 -40.62 -30.63
N VAL A 3 4.26 -39.51 -29.89
CA VAL A 3 5.02 -38.31 -30.23
C VAL A 3 6.50 -38.68 -30.25
N THR A 4 7.22 -38.32 -31.32
CA THR A 4 8.66 -38.58 -31.41
C THR A 4 9.42 -37.70 -30.41
N ASP A 5 10.61 -38.14 -29.98
CA ASP A 5 11.43 -37.38 -29.01
C ASP A 5 11.72 -35.94 -29.47
N GLU A 6 11.95 -35.75 -30.77
CA GLU A 6 12.17 -34.43 -31.39
C GLU A 6 10.93 -33.54 -31.30
N CYS A 7 9.74 -34.11 -31.55
CA CYS A 7 8.48 -33.40 -31.37
C CYS A 7 8.17 -33.12 -29.89
N ALA A 8 8.53 -34.02 -28.97
CA ALA A 8 8.35 -33.84 -27.54
C ALA A 8 9.18 -32.68 -27.00
N GLN A 9 10.44 -32.58 -27.42
CA GLN A 9 11.32 -31.47 -27.04
C GLN A 9 10.78 -30.13 -27.54
N GLN A 10 10.37 -30.04 -28.81
CA GLN A 10 9.80 -28.82 -29.37
C GLN A 10 8.54 -28.37 -28.62
N PHE A 11 7.68 -29.31 -28.24
CA PHE A 11 6.49 -29.03 -27.44
C PHE A 11 6.85 -28.48 -26.05
N LEU A 12 7.76 -29.14 -25.34
CA LEU A 12 8.16 -28.73 -23.98
C LEU A 12 8.82 -27.35 -23.96
N GLU A 13 9.59 -26.99 -24.99
CA GLU A 13 10.18 -25.66 -25.14
C GLU A 13 9.13 -24.56 -25.25
N VAL A 14 8.12 -24.74 -26.12
CA VAL A 14 7.01 -23.77 -26.26
C VAL A 14 6.18 -23.73 -24.98
N PHE A 15 5.94 -24.89 -24.36
CA PHE A 15 5.16 -25.01 -23.14
C PHE A 15 5.83 -24.30 -21.96
N GLN A 16 7.16 -24.42 -21.81
CA GLN A 16 7.92 -23.68 -20.81
C GLN A 16 7.86 -22.16 -21.02
N GLN A 17 7.95 -21.69 -22.26
CA GLN A 17 7.79 -20.27 -22.57
C GLN A 17 6.39 -19.77 -22.22
N PHE A 18 5.36 -20.56 -22.50
CA PHE A 18 3.99 -20.25 -22.12
C PHE A 18 3.79 -20.23 -20.60
N VAL A 19 4.37 -21.18 -19.86
CA VAL A 19 4.35 -21.22 -18.40
C VAL A 19 4.95 -19.95 -17.81
N ARG A 20 6.12 -19.51 -18.29
CA ARG A 20 6.77 -18.26 -17.86
C ARG A 20 5.95 -17.02 -18.18
N TYR A 21 5.31 -16.99 -19.34
CA TYR A 21 4.42 -15.89 -19.72
C TYR A 21 3.18 -15.83 -18.81
N ALA A 22 2.57 -16.98 -18.52
CA ALA A 22 1.40 -17.07 -17.66
C ALA A 22 1.74 -16.77 -16.18
N SER A 23 2.93 -17.13 -15.70
CA SER A 23 3.38 -16.77 -14.35
C SER A 23 3.71 -15.29 -14.21
N GLY A 24 4.42 -14.71 -15.17
CA GLY A 24 4.81 -13.28 -15.17
C GLY A 24 3.64 -12.30 -15.19
N ARG A 25 2.48 -12.66 -15.76
CA ARG A 25 1.29 -11.80 -15.80
C ARG A 25 0.44 -11.82 -14.52
N SER A 26 0.57 -12.86 -13.69
CA SER A 26 -0.19 -12.95 -12.43
C SER A 26 0.32 -11.96 -11.37
N MET A 27 1.54 -11.45 -11.54
CA MET A 27 2.07 -10.33 -10.74
C MET A 27 1.49 -8.96 -11.15
N GLY A 28 0.89 -8.83 -12.34
CA GLY A 28 0.38 -7.55 -12.86
C GLY A 28 -1.05 -7.19 -12.48
N HIS A 29 -1.83 -8.13 -11.92
CA HIS A 29 -3.23 -7.90 -11.51
C HIS A 29 -3.55 -8.35 -10.08
N ALA A 30 -2.58 -8.94 -9.38
CA ALA A 30 -2.64 -9.04 -7.93
C ALA A 30 -2.19 -7.68 -7.35
N ALA A 31 -3.14 -6.88 -6.87
CA ALA A 31 -2.79 -5.87 -5.89
C ALA A 31 -2.05 -6.58 -4.73
N VAL A 32 -0.76 -6.28 -4.60
CA VAL A 32 0.19 -6.68 -3.54
C VAL A 32 0.93 -8.01 -3.77
N SER A 33 2.08 -7.93 -4.46
CA SER A 33 3.32 -8.54 -3.95
C SER A 33 4.27 -7.38 -3.60
N PRO A 34 4.66 -7.17 -2.33
CA PRO A 34 5.54 -6.07 -1.95
C PRO A 34 7.05 -6.37 -2.13
N TYR A 35 7.44 -7.45 -2.82
CA TYR A 35 8.86 -7.80 -3.00
C TYR A 35 9.14 -8.35 -4.42
N PRO A 36 10.03 -7.69 -5.20
CA PRO A 36 10.48 -8.16 -6.50
C PRO A 36 11.91 -8.77 -6.47
N PHE A 37 12.31 -9.50 -5.43
CA PHE A 37 13.54 -10.31 -5.51
C PHE A 37 13.23 -11.74 -5.95
N ALA A 38 13.35 -11.94 -7.26
CA ALA A 38 13.81 -13.20 -7.82
C ALA A 38 14.92 -12.91 -8.84
N GLU A 39 16.08 -12.47 -8.35
CA GLU A 39 17.29 -13.14 -8.82
C GLU A 39 17.44 -14.37 -7.92
N ASP A 40 17.22 -15.51 -8.55
CA ASP A 40 17.02 -16.86 -8.03
C ASP A 40 18.02 -17.27 -6.92
N PRO A 41 17.54 -17.82 -5.78
CA PRO A 41 17.79 -19.24 -5.58
C PRO A 41 16.57 -19.96 -4.95
N GLY A 42 15.81 -20.60 -5.81
CA GLY A 42 14.64 -21.41 -5.49
C GLY A 42 13.51 -21.20 -6.49
N ASP A 43 13.79 -21.25 -7.80
CA ASP A 43 12.83 -21.71 -8.82
C ASP A 43 12.14 -22.96 -8.27
N ASP A 44 11.04 -22.79 -7.55
CA ASP A 44 10.11 -23.86 -7.28
C ASP A 44 9.28 -23.95 -8.55
N PRO A 45 9.65 -24.83 -9.51
CA PRO A 45 9.03 -24.87 -10.83
C PRO A 45 7.54 -25.18 -10.69
N THR A 46 7.14 -25.73 -9.54
CA THR A 46 5.77 -26.06 -9.16
C THR A 46 4.85 -24.83 -9.04
N HIS A 47 5.36 -23.66 -8.61
CA HIS A 47 4.54 -22.45 -8.44
C HIS A 47 4.15 -21.78 -9.77
N ASP A 48 5.12 -21.69 -10.69
CA ASP A 48 4.89 -21.18 -12.05
C ASP A 48 3.89 -22.04 -12.82
N LEU A 49 3.95 -23.35 -12.58
CA LEU A 49 3.04 -24.32 -13.18
C LEU A 49 1.63 -24.21 -12.63
N GLU A 50 1.46 -24.12 -11.31
CA GLU A 50 0.13 -23.94 -10.70
C GLU A 50 -0.53 -22.64 -11.20
N THR A 51 0.25 -21.57 -11.34
CA THR A 51 -0.21 -20.28 -11.89
C THR A 51 -0.59 -20.39 -13.36
N CYS A 52 0.24 -21.05 -14.17
CA CYS A 52 -0.06 -21.36 -15.57
C CYS A 52 -1.36 -22.19 -15.70
N PHE A 53 -1.54 -23.19 -14.82
CA PHE A 53 -2.73 -24.01 -14.77
C PHE A 53 -3.99 -23.20 -14.49
N GLN A 54 -3.98 -22.38 -13.45
CA GLN A 54 -5.12 -21.52 -13.13
C GLN A 54 -5.46 -20.54 -14.24
N ASN A 55 -4.44 -20.00 -14.92
CA ASN A 55 -4.63 -19.08 -16.04
C ASN A 55 -5.24 -19.77 -17.27
N MET A 56 -4.76 -20.97 -17.64
CA MET A 56 -5.38 -21.78 -18.69
C MET A 56 -6.77 -22.28 -18.30
N LEU A 57 -7.03 -22.49 -17.02
CA LEU A 57 -8.33 -22.94 -16.53
C LEU A 57 -9.37 -21.81 -16.49
N SER A 58 -8.94 -20.57 -16.25
CA SER A 58 -9.82 -19.41 -16.03
C SER A 58 -9.98 -18.49 -17.23
N ARG A 59 -9.10 -18.58 -18.24
CA ARG A 59 -9.08 -17.68 -19.42
C ARG A 59 -8.86 -18.47 -20.71
N PRO A 60 -9.92 -18.81 -21.48
CA PRO A 60 -9.78 -19.51 -22.76
C PRO A 60 -8.82 -18.81 -23.74
N SER A 61 -8.93 -17.47 -23.86
CA SER A 61 -8.17 -16.60 -24.78
C SER A 61 -6.70 -16.35 -24.41
N ILE A 62 -6.19 -16.92 -23.30
CA ILE A 62 -4.81 -16.66 -22.88
C ILE A 62 -3.78 -17.16 -23.91
N VAL A 63 -4.12 -18.22 -24.64
CA VAL A 63 -3.28 -18.83 -25.67
C VAL A 63 -3.11 -17.87 -26.85
N GLU A 64 -4.21 -17.31 -27.37
CA GLU A 64 -4.18 -16.30 -28.43
C GLU A 64 -3.37 -15.07 -28.01
N ARG A 65 -3.58 -14.58 -26.78
CA ARG A 65 -2.82 -13.43 -26.25
C ARG A 65 -1.34 -13.71 -26.10
N PHE A 66 -0.95 -14.92 -25.68
CA PHE A 66 0.45 -15.34 -25.62
C PHE A 66 1.08 -15.26 -27.01
N VAL A 67 0.38 -15.80 -28.02
CA VAL A 67 0.83 -15.79 -29.40
C VAL A 67 0.96 -14.36 -29.93
N ASP A 68 -0.06 -13.52 -29.75
CA ASP A 68 -0.04 -12.12 -30.22
C ASP A 68 1.12 -11.31 -29.62
N MET A 69 1.35 -11.45 -28.31
CA MET A 69 2.41 -10.71 -27.63
C MET A 69 3.82 -11.22 -27.94
N ASN A 70 3.95 -12.51 -28.27
CA ASN A 70 5.23 -13.15 -28.52
C ASN A 70 5.45 -13.46 -30.01
N ARG A 71 4.60 -12.95 -30.92
CA ARG A 71 4.65 -13.22 -32.36
C ARG A 71 6.01 -12.88 -33.00
N HIS A 72 6.75 -11.93 -32.42
CA HIS A 72 8.09 -11.55 -32.88
C HIS A 72 9.22 -12.46 -32.35
N ARG A 73 8.92 -13.38 -31.42
CA ARG A 73 9.86 -14.29 -30.75
C ARG A 73 9.61 -15.77 -31.08
N LEU A 74 8.37 -16.11 -31.46
CA LEU A 74 7.97 -17.45 -31.85
C LEU A 74 8.24 -17.68 -33.34
N SER A 75 8.71 -18.88 -33.72
CA SER A 75 8.67 -19.30 -35.12
C SER A 75 7.24 -19.66 -35.56
N GLU A 76 6.99 -19.74 -36.87
CA GLU A 76 5.67 -20.15 -37.41
C GLU A 76 5.22 -21.51 -36.85
N ASP A 77 6.16 -22.46 -36.69
CA ASP A 77 5.86 -23.76 -36.09
C ASP A 77 5.50 -23.64 -34.61
N GLN A 78 6.21 -22.80 -33.84
CA GLN A 78 5.93 -22.59 -32.41
C GLN A 78 4.59 -21.87 -32.18
N GLU A 79 4.25 -20.92 -33.05
CA GLU A 79 2.93 -20.27 -33.08
C GLU A 79 1.81 -21.29 -33.34
N ALA A 80 1.97 -22.17 -34.33
CA ALA A 80 1.01 -23.21 -34.64
C ALA A 80 0.82 -24.21 -33.48
N ILE A 81 1.90 -24.55 -32.77
CA ILE A 81 1.85 -25.40 -31.57
C ILE A 81 1.03 -24.73 -30.47
N ALA A 82 1.34 -23.47 -30.16
CA ALA A 82 0.66 -22.73 -29.10
C ALA A 82 -0.83 -22.54 -29.41
N LEU A 83 -1.19 -22.04 -30.60
CA LEU A 83 -2.57 -21.91 -31.05
C LEU A 83 -3.33 -23.25 -31.03
N GLY A 84 -2.61 -24.36 -31.20
CA GLY A 84 -3.17 -25.69 -31.07
C GLY A 84 -3.87 -25.93 -29.72
N TRP A 85 -3.43 -25.29 -28.63
CA TRP A 85 -3.91 -25.50 -27.25
C TRP A 85 -5.18 -24.73 -26.88
N GLU A 86 -5.78 -24.00 -27.82
CA GLU A 86 -7.06 -23.33 -27.60
C GLU A 86 -8.15 -24.34 -27.18
N ASP A 87 -8.20 -25.47 -27.88
CA ASP A 87 -9.12 -26.60 -27.65
C ASP A 87 -8.57 -27.59 -26.60
N ARG A 88 -8.16 -27.10 -25.44
CA ARG A 88 -7.64 -27.91 -24.31
C ARG A 88 -8.73 -28.38 -23.36
N LEU A 89 -8.47 -29.44 -22.59
CA LEU A 89 -9.25 -29.76 -21.38
C LEU A 89 -8.37 -29.58 -20.14
N CYS A 90 -8.81 -28.75 -19.21
CA CYS A 90 -8.09 -28.45 -17.97
C CYS A 90 -8.97 -28.79 -16.77
N GLY A 91 -8.41 -29.45 -15.76
CA GLY A 91 -9.12 -29.66 -14.50
C GLY A 91 -8.51 -30.75 -13.65
N THR A 92 -9.29 -31.20 -12.68
CA THR A 92 -8.95 -32.38 -11.89
C THR A 92 -9.26 -33.64 -12.68
N CYS A 93 -8.23 -34.43 -12.94
CA CYS A 93 -8.31 -35.71 -13.65
C CYS A 93 -7.93 -36.85 -12.71
N ILE A 94 -8.44 -38.05 -12.98
CA ILE A 94 -8.02 -39.27 -12.28
C ILE A 94 -7.15 -40.09 -13.25
N MET A 95 -5.90 -40.32 -12.85
CA MET A 95 -4.97 -41.18 -13.56
C MET A 95 -5.24 -42.63 -13.13
N LEU A 96 -5.76 -43.46 -14.03
CA LEU A 96 -6.23 -44.81 -13.69
C LEU A 96 -5.13 -45.87 -13.83
N GLY A 97 -4.27 -45.73 -14.83
CA GLY A 97 -3.23 -46.70 -15.16
C GLY A 97 -2.74 -46.52 -16.60
N PHE A 98 -2.04 -47.53 -17.12
CA PHE A 98 -1.54 -47.53 -18.50
C PHE A 98 -2.28 -48.56 -19.36
N ALA A 99 -2.56 -48.20 -20.61
CA ALA A 99 -3.09 -49.10 -21.63
C ALA A 99 -2.42 -48.81 -22.98
N ASP A 100 -1.77 -49.83 -23.55
CA ASP A 100 -1.01 -49.72 -24.81
C ASP A 100 -0.02 -48.54 -24.81
N ASP A 101 0.72 -48.36 -23.71
CA ASP A 101 1.71 -47.28 -23.46
C ASP A 101 1.14 -45.85 -23.31
N TYR A 102 -0.19 -45.68 -23.27
CA TYR A 102 -0.85 -44.40 -22.94
C TYR A 102 -1.28 -44.34 -21.48
N VAL A 103 -1.23 -43.15 -20.88
CA VAL A 103 -1.90 -42.87 -19.61
C VAL A 103 -3.41 -42.86 -19.84
N VAL A 104 -4.13 -43.69 -19.11
CA VAL A 104 -5.60 -43.67 -19.10
C VAL A 104 -6.07 -42.63 -18.08
N VAL A 105 -6.70 -41.57 -18.60
CA VAL A 105 -7.14 -40.40 -17.84
C VAL A 105 -8.67 -40.36 -17.81
N ASP A 106 -9.26 -40.36 -16.63
CA ASP A 106 -10.66 -39.98 -16.44
C ASP A 106 -10.74 -38.48 -16.16
N HIS A 107 -11.40 -37.76 -17.05
CA HIS A 107 -11.74 -36.36 -16.89
C HIS A 107 -13.25 -36.19 -17.06
N ASP A 108 -13.92 -35.83 -15.95
CA ASP A 108 -15.37 -35.64 -15.89
C ASP A 108 -16.21 -36.87 -16.36
N GLY A 109 -15.72 -38.08 -16.11
CA GLY A 109 -16.39 -39.33 -16.48
C GLY A 109 -16.14 -39.76 -17.93
N MET A 110 -15.32 -39.00 -18.67
CA MET A 110 -14.83 -39.37 -20.01
C MET A 110 -13.41 -39.91 -19.91
N LEU A 111 -13.14 -40.99 -20.65
CA LEU A 111 -11.87 -41.69 -20.60
C LEU A 111 -11.02 -41.37 -21.82
N PHE A 112 -9.82 -40.87 -21.58
CA PHE A 112 -8.86 -40.48 -22.61
C PHE A 112 -7.64 -41.39 -22.54
N ALA A 113 -7.06 -41.70 -23.70
CA ALA A 113 -5.70 -42.22 -23.79
C ALA A 113 -4.79 -41.04 -24.14
N ALA A 114 -3.87 -40.69 -23.23
CA ALA A 114 -2.97 -39.56 -23.40
C ALA A 114 -1.50 -39.99 -23.33
N ASP A 115 -0.69 -39.41 -24.21
CA ASP A 115 0.75 -39.63 -24.27
C ASP A 115 1.45 -38.79 -23.19
N ASP A 116 2.29 -39.43 -22.38
CA ASP A 116 3.05 -38.76 -21.33
C ASP A 116 4.33 -38.15 -21.92
N ILE A 117 4.20 -36.91 -22.41
CA ILE A 117 5.27 -36.26 -23.18
C ILE A 117 6.47 -35.84 -22.33
N SER A 118 6.32 -35.74 -21.00
CA SER A 118 7.44 -35.48 -20.08
C SER A 118 8.01 -36.73 -19.44
N GLY A 119 7.28 -37.85 -19.44
CA GLY A 119 7.63 -39.06 -18.71
C GLY A 119 7.34 -39.00 -17.20
N GLU A 120 6.84 -37.89 -16.67
CA GLU A 120 6.59 -37.70 -15.23
C GLU A 120 5.43 -38.57 -14.71
N PHE A 121 4.46 -38.93 -15.55
CA PHE A 121 3.37 -39.83 -15.17
C PHE A 121 3.82 -41.29 -15.17
N MET A 122 4.70 -41.68 -16.11
CA MET A 122 5.35 -42.99 -16.17
C MET A 122 6.16 -43.28 -14.91
N GLU A 123 6.93 -42.31 -14.42
CA GLU A 123 7.67 -42.45 -13.14
C GLU A 123 6.74 -42.70 -11.94
N ARG A 124 5.49 -42.24 -12.03
CA ARG A 124 4.46 -42.37 -10.99
C ARG A 124 3.51 -43.54 -11.21
N ALA A 125 3.77 -44.43 -12.17
CA ALA A 125 2.90 -45.59 -12.47
C ALA A 125 2.58 -46.44 -11.23
N SER A 126 3.56 -46.62 -10.32
CA SER A 126 3.39 -47.37 -9.07
C SER A 126 2.40 -46.74 -8.08
N GLN A 127 2.15 -45.44 -8.19
CA GLN A 127 1.26 -44.66 -7.33
C GLN A 127 -0.17 -44.63 -7.88
N MET A 128 -0.41 -45.12 -9.10
CA MET A 128 -1.75 -45.16 -9.68
C MET A 128 -2.67 -46.16 -8.93
N PRO A 129 -3.98 -45.86 -8.86
CA PRO A 129 -4.64 -44.64 -9.32
C PRO A 129 -4.40 -43.44 -8.40
N PHE A 130 -4.31 -42.24 -8.98
CA PHE A 130 -4.26 -40.97 -8.25
C PHE A 130 -5.06 -39.86 -8.95
N ALA A 131 -5.50 -38.86 -8.21
CA ALA A 131 -6.10 -37.67 -8.80
C ALA A 131 -5.00 -36.62 -9.04
N ALA A 132 -5.07 -35.85 -10.12
CA ALA A 132 -4.13 -34.77 -10.36
C ALA A 132 -4.80 -33.61 -11.09
N GLU A 133 -4.33 -32.39 -10.83
CA GLU A 133 -4.59 -31.27 -11.71
C GLU A 133 -3.71 -31.43 -12.95
N ALA A 134 -4.35 -31.57 -14.11
CA ALA A 134 -3.71 -31.92 -15.36
C ALA A 134 -4.40 -31.25 -16.55
N MET A 135 -3.68 -31.16 -17.66
CA MET A 135 -4.21 -30.67 -18.93
C MET A 135 -4.06 -31.72 -20.01
N LEU A 136 -5.13 -31.93 -20.76
CA LEU A 136 -5.12 -32.69 -21.98
C LEU A 136 -4.99 -31.68 -23.12
N LEU A 137 -3.86 -31.75 -23.84
CA LEU A 137 -3.53 -30.83 -24.92
C LEU A 137 -3.49 -31.59 -26.26
N PRO A 138 -4.02 -31.02 -27.35
CA PRO A 138 -3.86 -31.60 -28.68
C PRO A 138 -2.47 -31.28 -29.23
N TYR A 139 -1.71 -32.31 -29.63
CA TYR A 139 -0.39 -32.10 -30.24
C TYR A 139 0.00 -33.27 -31.16
N ALA A 140 0.56 -32.97 -32.33
CA ALA A 140 1.06 -33.96 -33.30
C ALA A 140 0.08 -35.11 -33.65
N GLY A 141 -1.23 -34.83 -33.64
CA GLY A 141 -2.28 -35.83 -33.91
C GLY A 141 -2.71 -36.66 -32.68
N GLU A 142 -2.04 -36.49 -31.54
CA GLU A 142 -2.29 -37.20 -30.28
C GLU A 142 -2.84 -36.27 -29.18
N ILE A 143 -3.25 -36.88 -28.07
CA ILE A 143 -3.59 -36.19 -26.82
C ILE A 143 -2.36 -36.28 -25.93
N VAL A 144 -1.82 -35.16 -25.47
CA VAL A 144 -0.59 -35.14 -24.67
C VAL A 144 -0.85 -34.61 -23.27
N LEU A 145 -0.14 -35.20 -22.32
CA LEU A 145 -0.04 -34.75 -20.93
C LEU A 145 1.34 -34.09 -20.75
N PRO A 146 1.41 -32.75 -20.66
CA PRO A 146 2.69 -32.04 -20.52
C PRO A 146 3.41 -32.46 -19.24
N LYS A 147 2.74 -32.36 -18.09
CA LYS A 147 3.19 -32.82 -16.77
C LYS A 147 2.07 -32.61 -15.73
N PRO A 148 2.09 -33.30 -14.57
CA PRO A 148 1.14 -33.04 -13.51
C PRO A 148 1.42 -31.68 -12.85
N PHE A 149 0.39 -30.85 -12.70
CA PHE A 149 0.52 -29.58 -11.99
C PHE A 149 0.48 -29.80 -10.49
N ARG A 150 -0.40 -30.69 -10.04
CA ARG A 150 -0.50 -31.10 -8.64
C ARG A 150 -1.05 -32.50 -8.52
N VAL A 151 -0.37 -33.35 -7.76
CA VAL A 151 -0.84 -34.72 -7.46
C VAL A 151 -1.61 -34.72 -6.15
N MET A 152 -2.79 -35.33 -6.17
CA MET A 152 -3.72 -35.49 -5.05
C MET A 152 -3.90 -36.98 -4.73
N GLY A 153 -4.07 -37.29 -3.44
CA GLY A 153 -4.35 -38.65 -3.00
C GLY A 153 -5.71 -39.16 -3.51
N PHE A 154 -5.79 -40.45 -3.83
CA PHE A 154 -7.03 -41.10 -4.24
C PHE A 154 -7.80 -41.66 -3.03
N SER A 155 -9.07 -41.29 -2.88
CA SER A 155 -9.95 -41.85 -1.85
C SER A 155 -10.37 -43.28 -2.21
N LYS A 156 -10.19 -44.24 -1.28
CA LYS A 156 -10.62 -45.64 -1.44
C LYS A 156 -12.14 -45.83 -1.60
N ALA A 157 -12.94 -44.77 -1.45
CA ALA A 157 -14.39 -44.83 -1.52
C ALA A 157 -14.97 -44.82 -2.96
N ALA A 158 -14.18 -44.48 -3.98
CA ALA A 158 -14.65 -44.37 -5.37
C ALA A 158 -14.45 -45.66 -6.20
N TYR A 159 -13.27 -46.29 -6.11
CA TYR A 159 -12.93 -47.56 -6.77
C TYR A 159 -11.80 -48.27 -6.01
N SER A 160 -11.75 -49.60 -6.02
CA SER A 160 -10.61 -50.37 -5.53
C SER A 160 -9.55 -50.56 -6.63
N LYS A 161 -8.27 -50.72 -6.24
CA LYS A 161 -7.18 -51.01 -7.21
C LYS A 161 -7.46 -52.26 -8.06
N ALA A 162 -8.17 -53.25 -7.51
CA ALA A 162 -8.51 -54.48 -8.22
C ALA A 162 -9.60 -54.25 -9.29
N GLU A 163 -10.58 -53.39 -9.01
CA GLU A 163 -11.63 -53.02 -9.98
C GLU A 163 -11.05 -52.22 -11.15
N ILE A 164 -10.11 -51.31 -10.88
CA ILE A 164 -9.43 -50.55 -11.94
C ILE A 164 -8.53 -51.45 -12.80
N ALA A 165 -7.81 -52.39 -12.19
CA ALA A 165 -7.01 -53.36 -12.94
C ALA A 165 -7.89 -54.20 -13.88
N SER A 166 -9.01 -54.75 -13.36
CA SER A 166 -10.00 -55.50 -14.16
C SER A 166 -10.63 -54.63 -15.26
N PHE A 167 -10.91 -53.36 -14.96
CA PHE A 167 -11.43 -52.40 -15.92
C PHE A 167 -10.45 -52.14 -17.07
N LEU A 168 -9.17 -51.93 -16.79
CA LEU A 168 -8.13 -51.72 -17.80
C LEU A 168 -7.88 -53.00 -18.63
N GLU A 169 -7.89 -54.17 -18.01
CA GLU A 169 -7.81 -55.47 -18.71
C GLU A 169 -8.96 -55.68 -19.69
N ALA A 170 -10.16 -55.16 -19.37
CA ALA A 170 -11.34 -55.22 -20.23
C ALA A 170 -11.25 -54.28 -21.46
N LYS A 171 -10.19 -53.48 -21.60
CA LYS A 171 -9.94 -52.54 -22.71
C LYS A 171 -11.14 -51.62 -23.00
N PRO A 172 -11.43 -50.68 -22.09
CA PRO A 172 -12.58 -49.80 -22.24
C PRO A 172 -12.42 -48.91 -23.48
N PRO A 173 -13.52 -48.42 -24.07
CA PRO A 173 -13.43 -47.45 -25.16
C PRO A 173 -12.78 -46.16 -24.64
N LEU A 174 -11.64 -45.80 -25.23
CA LEU A 174 -10.90 -44.59 -24.89
C LEU A 174 -11.03 -43.56 -26.02
N ILE A 175 -11.18 -42.30 -25.66
CA ILE A 175 -11.04 -41.17 -26.58
C ILE A 175 -9.55 -41.04 -26.92
N ARG A 176 -9.23 -41.07 -28.21
CA ARG A 176 -7.86 -41.05 -28.73
C ARG A 176 -7.73 -39.99 -29.83
N GLY A 177 -6.56 -39.38 -29.90
CA GLY A 177 -6.19 -38.44 -30.95
C GLY A 177 -6.65 -37.00 -30.72
N ALA A 178 -5.85 -36.06 -31.23
CA ALA A 178 -6.05 -34.62 -31.06
C ALA A 178 -7.43 -34.15 -31.54
N GLU A 179 -7.93 -34.66 -32.67
CA GLU A 179 -9.20 -34.21 -33.24
C GLU A 179 -10.42 -34.62 -32.40
N ALA A 180 -10.35 -35.79 -31.77
CA ALA A 180 -11.38 -36.26 -30.87
C ALA A 180 -11.41 -35.41 -29.58
N LEU A 181 -10.23 -35.06 -29.05
CA LEU A 181 -10.12 -34.11 -27.95
C LEU A 181 -10.70 -32.75 -28.32
N ARG A 182 -10.35 -32.19 -29.48
CA ARG A 182 -10.87 -30.89 -29.95
C ARG A 182 -12.39 -30.91 -30.04
N SER A 183 -12.96 -31.97 -30.60
CA SER A 183 -14.41 -32.12 -30.73
C SER A 183 -15.10 -32.14 -29.36
N VAL A 184 -14.54 -32.87 -28.39
CA VAL A 184 -15.06 -32.93 -27.02
C VAL A 184 -14.88 -31.60 -26.29
N ALA A 185 -13.70 -30.98 -26.41
CA ALA A 185 -13.38 -29.69 -25.80
C ALA A 185 -14.32 -28.59 -26.30
N ARG A 186 -14.57 -28.51 -27.61
CA ARG A 186 -15.50 -27.53 -28.17
C ARG A 186 -16.92 -27.69 -27.66
N VAL A 187 -17.42 -28.93 -27.53
CA VAL A 187 -18.75 -29.19 -26.97
C VAL A 187 -18.82 -28.82 -25.48
N LEU A 188 -17.75 -29.09 -24.72
CA LEU A 188 -17.67 -28.73 -23.30
C LEU A 188 -17.45 -27.22 -23.08
N HIS A 189 -16.79 -26.55 -24.02
CA HIS A 189 -16.59 -25.10 -24.04
C HIS A 189 -17.78 -24.34 -24.62
N GLU A 190 -18.65 -24.95 -25.43
CA GLU A 190 -19.79 -24.29 -26.09
C GLU A 190 -20.72 -23.55 -25.10
N PRO A 191 -21.12 -24.13 -23.93
CA PRO A 191 -21.86 -23.39 -22.92
C PRO A 191 -21.08 -22.23 -22.30
N PHE A 192 -19.75 -22.35 -22.21
CA PHE A 192 -18.86 -21.30 -21.71
C PHE A 192 -18.73 -20.15 -22.73
N ASN A 193 -18.50 -20.48 -24.00
CA ASN A 193 -18.37 -19.54 -25.12
C ASN A 193 -19.69 -18.84 -25.44
N ASN A 194 -20.84 -19.54 -25.37
CA ASN A 194 -22.16 -18.95 -25.56
C ASN A 194 -22.58 -18.07 -24.37
N TRP A 195 -22.10 -18.39 -23.16
CA TRP A 195 -22.29 -17.53 -21.99
C TRP A 195 -21.37 -16.31 -22.03
N GLU A 196 -20.13 -16.42 -22.50
CA GLU A 196 -19.19 -15.30 -22.72
C GLU A 196 -19.70 -14.36 -23.83
N ALA A 197 -20.24 -14.91 -24.92
CA ALA A 197 -20.89 -14.14 -25.99
C ALA A 197 -22.21 -13.48 -25.52
N GLY A 198 -22.94 -14.10 -24.58
CA GLY A 198 -24.15 -13.55 -23.97
C GLY A 198 -23.88 -12.53 -22.84
N GLU A 199 -22.76 -12.68 -22.13
CA GLU A 199 -22.27 -11.70 -21.15
C GLU A 199 -21.51 -10.55 -21.80
N SER A 200 -21.21 -10.56 -23.11
CA SER A 200 -20.74 -9.35 -23.82
C SER A 200 -21.68 -8.14 -23.64
N GLU A 201 -22.97 -8.33 -23.33
CA GLU A 201 -23.89 -7.25 -22.94
C GLU A 201 -23.91 -6.95 -21.43
N ALA A 202 -23.47 -7.89 -20.58
CA ALA A 202 -23.38 -7.75 -19.11
C ALA A 202 -21.95 -7.43 -18.61
N ASP A 203 -20.96 -7.42 -19.51
CA ASP A 203 -19.54 -7.08 -19.32
C ASP A 203 -19.30 -5.57 -19.14
N TYR A 204 -20.33 -4.82 -18.71
CA TYR A 204 -20.18 -3.45 -18.25
C TYR A 204 -19.27 -3.32 -17.01
N CYS A 205 -18.89 -4.44 -16.37
CA CYS A 205 -18.01 -4.48 -15.20
C CYS A 205 -16.59 -5.05 -15.46
N TRP A 206 -16.27 -5.49 -16.69
CA TRP A 206 -14.94 -6.04 -17.05
C TRP A 206 -14.34 -5.46 -18.33
N ARG A 207 -14.76 -4.25 -18.73
CA ARG A 207 -13.84 -3.40 -19.48
C ARG A 207 -12.55 -3.29 -18.66
N GLU A 208 -11.38 -3.46 -19.28
CA GLU A 208 -10.21 -2.68 -18.82
C GLU A 208 -10.77 -1.29 -18.52
N PRO A 209 -10.68 -0.78 -17.28
CA PRO A 209 -11.24 0.54 -16.98
C PRO A 209 -10.79 1.44 -18.12
N GLU A 210 -11.74 2.06 -18.84
CA GLU A 210 -11.36 3.01 -19.88
C GLU A 210 -10.30 3.89 -19.23
N PRO A 211 -9.07 3.94 -19.78
CA PRO A 211 -7.92 4.45 -19.06
C PRO A 211 -8.32 5.74 -18.38
N ARG A 212 -8.22 5.77 -17.05
CA ARG A 212 -8.81 6.81 -16.21
C ARG A 212 -8.53 8.15 -16.87
N ALA A 213 -9.58 8.85 -17.29
CA ALA A 213 -9.34 10.10 -17.99
C ALA A 213 -8.64 11.06 -17.00
N PHE A 214 -7.55 11.67 -17.47
CA PHE A 214 -6.76 12.63 -16.69
C PHE A 214 -7.11 14.05 -17.11
N ARG A 215 -7.06 14.97 -16.16
CA ARG A 215 -7.16 16.41 -16.39
C ARG A 215 -5.92 17.12 -15.84
N ARG A 216 -5.66 18.30 -16.38
CA ARG A 216 -4.77 19.26 -15.73
C ARG A 216 -5.47 19.76 -14.47
N GLY A 217 -4.90 19.50 -13.29
CA GLY A 217 -5.47 19.91 -12.00
C GLY A 217 -5.34 21.42 -11.76
N ALA A 218 -6.14 21.93 -10.83
CA ALA A 218 -6.13 23.34 -10.44
C ALA A 218 -4.77 23.85 -9.90
N LEU A 219 -3.91 22.95 -9.42
CA LEU A 219 -2.58 23.28 -8.88
C LEU A 219 -1.49 23.33 -9.95
N TYR A 220 -1.77 22.90 -11.18
CA TYR A 220 -0.76 22.78 -12.21
C TYR A 220 -0.16 24.14 -12.60
N GLY A 221 1.17 24.19 -12.62
CA GLY A 221 1.93 25.37 -13.07
C GLY A 221 2.03 26.49 -12.04
N LEU A 222 1.50 26.29 -10.84
CA LEU A 222 1.71 27.18 -9.70
C LEU A 222 3.09 26.92 -9.08
N ASP A 223 3.72 27.97 -8.57
CA ASP A 223 4.91 27.80 -7.74
C ASP A 223 4.55 27.21 -6.37
N GLY A 224 5.55 26.73 -5.61
CA GLY A 224 5.31 26.07 -4.33
C GLY A 224 4.55 26.94 -3.30
N VAL A 225 4.76 28.25 -3.31
CA VAL A 225 4.11 29.18 -2.36
C VAL A 225 2.67 29.46 -2.76
N GLU A 226 2.43 29.70 -4.04
CA GLU A 226 1.08 29.89 -4.60
C GLU A 226 0.24 28.63 -4.48
N ARG A 227 0.84 27.47 -4.74
CA ARG A 227 0.22 26.16 -4.58
C ARG A 227 -0.22 25.93 -3.14
N GLU A 228 0.67 26.13 -2.17
CA GLU A 228 0.37 25.93 -0.75
C GLU A 228 -0.72 26.89 -0.25
N LYS A 229 -0.68 28.16 -0.66
CA LYS A 229 -1.76 29.12 -0.36
C LYS A 229 -3.11 28.65 -0.89
N LEU A 230 -3.14 28.14 -2.12
CA LEU A 230 -4.39 27.65 -2.72
C LEU A 230 -4.89 26.38 -2.03
N VAL A 231 -4.01 25.42 -1.72
CA VAL A 231 -4.36 24.23 -0.93
C VAL A 231 -4.91 24.62 0.43
N ASN A 232 -4.24 25.50 1.17
CA ASN A 232 -4.69 25.95 2.49
C ASN A 232 -6.03 26.67 2.44
N ARG A 233 -6.26 27.51 1.41
CA ARG A 233 -7.54 28.17 1.19
C ARG A 233 -8.67 27.17 0.96
N GLU A 234 -8.48 26.17 0.11
CA GLU A 234 -9.52 25.19 -0.23
C GLU A 234 -9.76 24.16 0.87
N VAL A 235 -8.69 23.70 1.56
CA VAL A 235 -8.81 22.85 2.76
C VAL A 235 -9.54 23.59 3.87
N GLY A 236 -9.24 24.87 4.06
CA GLY A 236 -9.98 25.78 4.93
C GLY A 236 -11.44 25.87 4.51
N HIS A 237 -11.74 26.33 3.30
CA HIS A 237 -13.10 26.60 2.82
C HIS A 237 -14.07 25.43 2.96
N TYR A 238 -13.61 24.20 2.70
CA TYR A 238 -14.47 23.03 2.72
C TYR A 238 -14.41 22.22 4.04
N GLY A 239 -13.65 22.68 5.04
CA GLY A 239 -13.69 22.10 6.39
C GLY A 239 -13.35 20.60 6.43
N TYR A 240 -12.44 20.14 5.58
CA TYR A 240 -12.12 18.72 5.39
C TYR A 240 -11.18 18.11 6.45
N GLU A 241 -11.03 18.74 7.62
CA GLU A 241 -10.55 18.05 8.83
C GLU A 241 -11.69 17.19 9.40
N LEU A 242 -11.88 16.00 8.81
CA LEU A 242 -12.77 14.96 9.32
C LEU A 242 -12.19 14.39 10.63
N GLY A 243 -12.51 15.02 11.74
CA GLY A 243 -12.20 14.56 13.10
C GLY A 243 -13.24 15.04 14.13
N SER A 244 -13.13 14.53 15.36
CA SER A 244 -13.93 14.93 16.53
C SER A 244 -13.91 16.44 16.82
N ASP A 245 -12.94 17.14 16.26
CA ASP A 245 -12.63 18.55 16.53
C ASP A 245 -13.59 19.51 15.82
N TRP A 246 -14.19 19.11 14.69
CA TRP A 246 -15.28 19.85 14.05
C TRP A 246 -16.49 19.97 14.98
N TRP A 247 -16.78 18.93 15.78
CA TRP A 247 -17.85 18.95 16.77
C TRP A 247 -17.50 19.80 18.00
N ARG A 248 -16.22 19.92 18.39
CA ARG A 248 -15.77 20.88 19.42
C ARG A 248 -15.95 22.33 18.93
N ARG A 249 -15.50 22.65 17.71
CA ARG A 249 -15.64 23.99 17.10
C ARG A 249 -17.12 24.40 16.94
N LYS A 250 -18.01 23.48 16.56
CA LYS A 250 -19.46 23.75 16.43
C LYS A 250 -20.18 24.06 17.76
N ARG A 251 -19.57 23.77 18.92
CA ARG A 251 -20.16 24.05 20.24
C ARG A 251 -19.91 25.48 20.72
N GLN A 252 -18.82 26.12 20.31
CA GLN A 252 -18.52 27.49 20.72
C GLN A 252 -19.24 28.49 19.80
N ARG A 253 -20.50 28.79 20.12
CA ARG A 253 -21.23 29.86 19.45
C ARG A 253 -20.73 31.20 19.96
N PRO A 254 -20.53 32.21 19.09
CA PRO A 254 -20.19 33.54 19.54
C PRO A 254 -21.27 34.07 20.48
N ILE A 255 -20.85 34.87 21.44
CA ILE A 255 -21.73 35.58 22.35
C ILE A 255 -22.53 36.57 21.50
N LYS A 256 -23.86 36.46 21.53
CA LYS A 256 -24.77 37.16 20.61
C LYS A 256 -24.78 38.69 20.72
N GLN A 257 -24.10 39.25 21.72
CA GLN A 257 -24.10 40.68 22.00
C GLN A 257 -22.68 41.09 22.40
N ALA A 258 -22.35 42.35 22.13
CA ALA A 258 -21.14 42.95 22.65
C ALA A 258 -21.10 42.86 24.18
N ILE A 259 -19.95 42.43 24.71
CA ILE A 259 -19.69 42.34 26.14
C ILE A 259 -18.38 43.05 26.47
N GLU A 260 -18.23 43.45 27.73
CA GLU A 260 -16.92 43.86 28.21
C GLU A 260 -15.96 42.66 28.18
N PRO A 261 -14.72 42.81 27.68
CA PRO A 261 -13.75 41.72 27.56
C PRO A 261 -13.11 41.38 28.92
N THR A 262 -13.94 41.01 29.89
CA THR A 262 -13.54 40.59 31.24
C THR A 262 -13.95 39.14 31.47
N LEU A 263 -13.19 38.43 32.31
CA LEU A 263 -13.45 37.02 32.57
C LEU A 263 -14.84 36.81 33.19
N SER A 264 -15.24 37.69 34.11
CA SER A 264 -16.54 37.61 34.78
C SER A 264 -17.72 37.76 33.80
N ALA A 265 -17.63 38.72 32.87
CA ALA A 265 -18.65 38.93 31.85
C ALA A 265 -18.73 37.73 30.89
N ALA A 266 -17.59 37.23 30.41
CA ALA A 266 -17.52 36.10 29.50
C ALA A 266 -18.07 34.80 30.13
N LEU A 267 -17.65 34.46 31.36
CA LEU A 267 -18.14 33.27 32.06
C LEU A 267 -19.65 33.33 32.36
N SER A 268 -20.21 34.53 32.54
CA SER A 268 -21.65 34.71 32.75
C SER A 268 -22.47 34.35 31.51
N CYS A 269 -21.88 34.42 30.32
CA CYS A 269 -22.53 34.04 29.06
C CYS A 269 -22.55 32.52 28.82
N LEU A 270 -21.63 31.76 29.42
CA LEU A 270 -21.54 30.30 29.27
C LEU A 270 -22.74 29.54 29.87
N THR A 271 -23.00 28.34 29.37
CA THR A 271 -23.99 27.43 29.96
C THR A 271 -23.51 26.86 31.29
N LYS A 272 -24.44 26.35 32.11
CA LYS A 272 -24.07 25.67 33.36
C LYS A 272 -23.19 24.44 33.10
N SER A 273 -23.35 23.75 31.97
CA SER A 273 -22.52 22.59 31.61
C SER A 273 -21.07 23.00 31.36
N GLU A 274 -20.84 24.01 30.52
CA GLU A 274 -19.49 24.51 30.20
C GLU A 274 -18.78 25.01 31.46
N LEU A 275 -19.50 25.71 32.35
CA LEU A 275 -18.95 26.12 33.64
C LEU A 275 -18.61 24.95 34.57
N LEU A 276 -19.34 23.83 34.49
CA LEU A 276 -19.00 22.60 35.21
C LEU A 276 -17.81 21.88 34.61
N ASP A 277 -17.59 22.00 33.31
CA ASP A 277 -16.39 21.47 32.62
C ASP A 277 -15.16 22.26 33.04
N ILE A 278 -15.23 23.60 33.02
CA ILE A 278 -14.19 24.49 33.55
C ILE A 278 -13.91 24.16 35.02
N ALA A 279 -14.95 24.06 35.85
CA ALA A 279 -14.80 23.73 37.27
C ALA A 279 -14.17 22.34 37.51
N ARG A 280 -14.41 21.37 36.61
CA ARG A 280 -13.79 20.04 36.68
C ARG A 280 -12.31 20.08 36.31
N ALA A 281 -11.95 20.81 35.25
CA ALA A 281 -10.56 20.97 34.81
C ALA A 281 -9.67 21.55 35.93
N VAL A 282 -10.19 22.53 36.68
CA VAL A 282 -9.49 23.10 37.86
C VAL A 282 -9.84 22.43 39.20
N GLN A 283 -10.46 21.23 39.16
CA GLN A 283 -10.77 20.41 40.34
C GLN A 283 -11.58 21.12 41.46
N LEU A 284 -12.46 22.06 41.10
CA LEU A 284 -13.32 22.76 42.05
C LEU A 284 -14.39 21.83 42.65
N LYS A 285 -14.34 21.66 43.97
CA LYS A 285 -15.27 20.78 44.71
C LYS A 285 -16.65 21.41 44.90
N LYS A 286 -17.68 20.55 44.98
CA LYS A 286 -19.09 20.91 45.30
C LYS A 286 -19.74 21.90 44.31
N CYS A 287 -19.43 21.80 43.02
CA CYS A 287 -19.89 22.74 41.99
C CYS A 287 -21.21 22.35 41.31
N SER A 288 -21.55 21.05 41.24
CA SER A 288 -22.77 20.55 40.57
C SER A 288 -24.07 21.11 41.16
N VAL A 289 -24.08 21.35 42.47
CA VAL A 289 -25.23 21.88 43.23
C VAL A 289 -25.40 23.40 43.13
N LEU A 290 -24.40 24.13 42.64
CA LEU A 290 -24.44 25.60 42.56
C LEU A 290 -25.37 26.07 41.43
N LYS A 291 -25.96 27.26 41.59
CA LYS A 291 -26.63 27.96 40.48
C LYS A 291 -25.58 28.46 39.47
N LYS A 292 -25.99 28.69 38.22
CA LYS A 292 -25.08 29.13 37.14
C LYS A 292 -24.26 30.37 37.54
N ALA A 293 -24.89 31.38 38.11
CA ALA A 293 -24.22 32.62 38.53
C ALA A 293 -23.19 32.39 39.63
N ASP A 294 -23.55 31.64 40.68
CA ASP A 294 -22.63 31.30 41.78
C ASP A 294 -21.45 30.45 41.30
N LEU A 295 -21.70 29.56 40.33
CA LEU A 295 -20.67 28.73 39.70
C LEU A 295 -19.71 29.57 38.85
N ALA A 296 -20.23 30.48 38.02
CA ALA A 296 -19.42 31.41 37.23
C ALA A 296 -18.54 32.28 38.11
N GLN A 297 -19.10 32.85 39.19
CA GLN A 297 -18.35 33.66 40.14
C GLN A 297 -17.26 32.84 40.83
N LYS A 298 -17.57 31.62 41.27
CA LYS A 298 -16.61 30.74 41.93
C LYS A 298 -15.47 30.34 40.99
N ALA A 299 -15.77 30.02 39.73
CA ALA A 299 -14.76 29.73 38.71
C ALA A 299 -13.88 30.95 38.42
N CYS A 300 -14.50 32.13 38.22
CA CYS A 300 -13.80 33.40 38.02
C CYS A 300 -12.83 33.71 39.18
N THR A 301 -13.30 33.64 40.43
CA THR A 301 -12.45 33.87 41.59
C THR A 301 -11.29 32.90 41.65
N HIS A 302 -11.50 31.61 41.34
CA HIS A 302 -10.44 30.61 41.39
C HIS A 302 -9.35 30.87 40.32
N LEU A 303 -9.76 31.12 39.07
CA LEU A 303 -8.84 31.39 37.97
C LEU A 303 -7.99 32.66 38.22
N LEU A 304 -8.59 33.69 38.82
CA LEU A 304 -7.90 34.96 39.14
C LEU A 304 -7.05 34.91 40.41
N SER A 305 -7.45 34.12 41.42
CA SER A 305 -6.77 34.08 42.73
C SER A 305 -5.58 33.12 42.78
N SER A 306 -5.52 32.15 41.87
CA SER A 306 -4.37 31.26 41.77
C SER A 306 -3.14 32.06 41.33
N ARG A 307 -2.12 32.11 42.18
CA ARG A 307 -0.80 32.69 41.88
C ARG A 307 0.06 31.78 41.00
N ASP A 308 -0.35 30.52 40.84
CA ASP A 308 0.42 29.49 40.14
C ASP A 308 -0.01 29.40 38.67
N ALA A 309 0.96 29.39 37.76
CA ALA A 309 0.74 29.15 36.33
C ALA A 309 -0.15 27.90 36.06
N GLU A 310 -0.13 26.94 36.99
CA GLU A 310 -0.89 25.70 37.00
C GLU A 310 -2.41 25.83 36.84
N ALA A 311 -3.06 26.95 37.21
CA ALA A 311 -4.52 27.04 37.05
C ALA A 311 -4.97 27.29 35.60
N LEU A 312 -4.07 27.76 34.73
CA LEU A 312 -4.34 27.94 33.30
C LEU A 312 -3.81 26.76 32.47
N SER A 313 -2.79 26.04 32.95
CA SER A 313 -2.16 24.92 32.23
C SER A 313 -3.15 23.88 31.69
N PRO A 314 -4.15 23.38 32.44
CA PRO A 314 -5.09 22.38 31.92
C PRO A 314 -5.89 22.85 30.71
N PHE A 315 -6.13 24.16 30.58
CA PHE A 315 -6.84 24.74 29.44
C PHE A 315 -5.91 24.94 28.25
N VAL A 316 -4.67 25.39 28.51
CA VAL A 316 -3.65 25.56 27.46
C VAL A 316 -3.25 24.20 26.88
N GLU A 317 -3.14 23.16 27.72
CA GLU A 317 -2.84 21.78 27.31
C GLU A 317 -3.97 21.16 26.46
N ASP A 318 -5.23 21.51 26.70
CA ASP A 318 -6.39 21.03 25.91
C ASP A 318 -6.64 21.87 24.64
N CYS A 319 -5.89 22.95 24.41
CA CYS A 319 -6.01 23.75 23.20
C CYS A 319 -5.55 22.98 21.95
N LEU A 320 -6.21 23.19 20.83
CA LEU A 320 -5.68 22.80 19.51
C LEU A 320 -4.56 23.77 19.09
N ASP A 321 -3.70 23.35 18.16
CA ASP A 321 -2.61 24.22 17.65
C ASP A 321 -3.15 25.53 17.07
N SER A 322 -4.26 25.49 16.33
CA SER A 322 -4.92 26.70 15.82
C SER A 322 -5.52 27.60 16.90
N GLU A 323 -5.90 27.04 18.05
CA GLU A 323 -6.38 27.82 19.21
C GLU A 323 -5.20 28.51 19.92
N LEU A 324 -4.05 27.83 20.02
CA LEU A 324 -2.81 28.41 20.53
C LEU A 324 -2.30 29.55 19.64
N ASP A 325 -2.41 29.40 18.32
CA ASP A 325 -2.03 30.42 17.35
C ASP A 325 -2.92 31.66 17.46
N LEU A 326 -4.24 31.49 17.52
CA LEU A 326 -5.16 32.60 17.78
C LEU A 326 -4.87 33.30 19.12
N LEU A 327 -4.55 32.55 20.17
CA LEU A 327 -4.18 33.14 21.47
C LEU A 327 -2.90 33.99 21.37
N GLY A 328 -1.91 33.54 20.59
CA GLY A 328 -0.70 34.31 20.29
C GLY A 328 -1.00 35.61 19.56
N GLU A 329 -1.75 35.54 18.46
CA GLU A 329 -2.17 36.70 17.66
C GLU A 329 -2.97 37.70 18.50
N LEU A 330 -3.90 37.21 19.33
CA LEU A 330 -4.69 38.05 20.24
C LEU A 330 -3.80 38.76 21.25
N LEU A 331 -2.80 38.11 21.85
CA LEU A 331 -1.88 38.75 22.78
C LEU A 331 -1.05 39.84 22.10
N GLU A 332 -0.52 39.57 20.90
CA GLU A 332 0.21 40.55 20.10
C GLU A 332 -0.66 41.78 19.73
N ALA A 333 -1.96 41.56 19.47
CA ALA A 333 -2.93 42.62 19.21
C ALA A 333 -3.42 43.35 20.48
N GLY A 334 -2.90 43.04 21.67
CA GLY A 334 -3.31 43.66 22.94
C GLY A 334 -4.57 43.05 23.57
N GLY A 335 -4.97 41.85 23.14
CA GLY A 335 -6.02 41.02 23.72
C GLY A 335 -7.36 41.05 22.98
N VAL A 336 -7.52 41.85 21.93
CA VAL A 336 -8.79 41.99 21.19
C VAL A 336 -8.49 42.15 19.70
N MET A 337 -9.19 41.40 18.85
CA MET A 337 -9.03 41.43 17.40
C MET A 337 -10.39 41.29 16.71
N GLY A 338 -10.61 42.07 15.65
CA GLY A 338 -11.76 41.91 14.77
C GLY A 338 -11.48 40.85 13.72
N ILE A 339 -12.44 39.95 13.50
CA ILE A 339 -12.36 38.85 12.54
C ILE A 339 -13.39 39.08 11.43
N PRO A 340 -12.98 39.02 10.15
CA PRO A 340 -13.90 39.10 9.03
C PRO A 340 -15.03 38.07 9.12
N ALA A 341 -16.24 38.46 8.73
CA ALA A 341 -17.42 37.59 8.81
C ALA A 341 -17.27 36.29 8.00
N ASP A 342 -16.49 36.33 6.91
CA ASP A 342 -16.23 35.17 6.04
C ASP A 342 -15.31 34.12 6.70
N ASP A 343 -14.51 34.52 7.70
CA ASP A 343 -13.59 33.64 8.46
C ASP A 343 -14.23 33.05 9.73
N HIS A 344 -15.49 33.42 10.02
CA HIS A 344 -16.26 32.99 11.18
C HIS A 344 -16.31 31.46 11.43
N PRO A 345 -16.49 30.57 10.43
CA PRO A 345 -16.50 29.12 10.70
C PRO A 345 -15.13 28.56 11.12
N PHE A 346 -14.06 29.36 11.05
CA PHE A 346 -12.69 28.96 11.33
C PHE A 346 -12.10 29.58 12.59
N THR A 347 -12.85 30.46 13.28
CA THR A 347 -12.36 31.06 14.53
C THR A 347 -12.35 30.03 15.67
N ALA A 348 -11.15 29.59 16.06
CA ALA A 348 -10.95 28.59 17.09
C ALA A 348 -10.65 29.27 18.45
N THR A 349 -11.69 29.76 19.13
CA THR A 349 -11.52 30.20 20.54
C THR A 349 -11.54 29.03 21.50
N HIS A 350 -11.02 29.22 22.71
CA HIS A 350 -10.99 28.19 23.75
C HIS A 350 -11.35 28.78 25.11
N ALA A 351 -12.58 28.56 25.57
CA ALA A 351 -12.99 29.01 26.91
C ALA A 351 -12.28 28.21 28.01
N PRO A 352 -11.76 28.85 29.08
CA PRO A 352 -11.96 30.25 29.46
C PRO A 352 -10.85 31.21 28.98
N LEU A 353 -9.93 30.77 28.12
CA LEU A 353 -8.77 31.55 27.68
C LEU A 353 -9.13 32.62 26.65
N SER A 354 -9.99 32.30 25.69
CA SER A 354 -10.47 33.21 24.66
C SER A 354 -11.94 33.00 24.34
N PHE A 355 -12.58 34.04 23.82
CA PHE A 355 -13.99 34.07 23.49
C PHE A 355 -14.24 34.92 22.25
N THR A 356 -15.40 34.74 21.63
CA THR A 356 -15.89 35.59 20.54
C THR A 356 -17.24 36.20 20.90
N TYR A 357 -17.48 37.44 20.47
CA TYR A 357 -18.79 38.08 20.51
C TYR A 357 -19.13 38.75 19.19
N GLN A 358 -20.43 38.94 18.94
CA GLN A 358 -20.91 39.67 17.76
C GLN A 358 -21.03 41.17 18.07
N ASP A 359 -20.45 41.99 17.19
CA ASP A 359 -20.57 43.46 17.18
C ASP A 359 -20.99 43.94 15.80
N GLY A 360 -22.31 44.16 15.63
CA GLY A 360 -22.90 44.40 14.31
C GLY A 360 -22.71 43.19 13.39
N ASP A 361 -22.16 43.42 12.20
CA ASP A 361 -21.84 42.37 11.22
C ASP A 361 -20.45 41.72 11.43
N ASN A 362 -19.70 42.20 12.43
CA ASN A 362 -18.35 41.72 12.71
C ASN A 362 -18.31 40.75 13.88
N LEU A 363 -17.37 39.81 13.82
CA LEU A 363 -17.01 38.96 14.94
C LEU A 363 -15.80 39.59 15.64
N ILE A 364 -15.85 39.72 16.96
CA ILE A 364 -14.70 40.18 17.76
C ILE A 364 -14.23 39.00 18.61
N ALA A 365 -12.97 38.60 18.44
CA ALA A 365 -12.29 37.66 19.32
C ALA A 365 -11.52 38.42 20.40
N PHE A 366 -11.49 37.88 21.62
CA PHE A 366 -10.78 38.50 22.72
C PHE A 366 -10.27 37.48 23.75
N ILE A 367 -9.20 37.87 24.42
CA ILE A 367 -8.72 37.28 25.68
C ILE A 367 -9.27 38.14 26.82
N PRO A 368 -9.83 37.54 27.89
CA PRO A 368 -10.20 38.31 29.08
C PRO A 368 -9.06 39.19 29.56
N ARG A 369 -9.33 40.47 29.82
CA ARG A 369 -8.29 41.46 30.17
C ARG A 369 -7.39 41.01 31.31
N GLU A 370 -7.94 40.28 32.28
CA GLU A 370 -7.19 39.75 33.41
C GLU A 370 -6.15 38.69 33.03
N PHE A 371 -6.25 38.09 31.84
CA PHE A 371 -5.31 37.11 31.29
C PHE A 371 -4.33 37.70 30.26
N CYS A 372 -4.51 38.96 29.84
CA CYS A 372 -3.55 39.68 29.00
C CYS A 372 -2.29 40.08 29.80
N ASN A 373 -1.47 39.09 30.17
CA ASN A 373 -0.31 39.27 31.01
C ASN A 373 0.76 38.20 30.73
N GLU A 374 1.96 38.40 31.29
CA GLU A 374 3.10 37.49 31.14
C GLU A 374 2.80 36.05 31.61
N ARG A 375 1.79 35.82 32.46
CA ARG A 375 1.48 34.47 32.94
C ARG A 375 0.89 33.62 31.81
N LEU A 376 -0.07 34.15 31.05
CA LEU A 376 -0.64 33.42 29.92
C LEU A 376 0.44 33.22 28.83
N GLU A 377 1.23 34.26 28.54
CA GLU A 377 2.36 34.16 27.61
C GLU A 377 3.32 33.03 27.98
N ARG A 378 3.75 32.94 29.24
CA ARG A 378 4.62 31.84 29.70
C ARG A 378 3.98 30.46 29.56
N CYS A 379 2.69 30.32 29.89
CA CYS A 379 1.98 29.07 29.70
C CYS A 379 1.94 28.67 28.22
N LEU A 380 1.64 29.61 27.32
CA LEU A 380 1.61 29.37 25.87
C LEU A 380 2.98 29.01 25.33
N SER A 381 4.03 29.75 25.70
CA SER A 381 5.41 29.47 25.28
C SER A 381 5.87 28.11 25.78
N SER A 382 5.56 27.75 27.03
CA SER A 382 5.92 26.44 27.60
C SER A 382 5.22 25.29 26.88
N GLU A 383 3.92 25.43 26.60
CA GLU A 383 3.16 24.38 25.88
C GLU A 383 3.61 24.26 24.42
N ARG A 384 3.86 25.39 23.74
CA ARG A 384 4.41 25.40 22.38
C ARG A 384 5.79 24.74 22.33
N ALA A 385 6.67 25.02 23.29
CA ALA A 385 7.98 24.40 23.39
C ALA A 385 7.85 22.88 23.56
N LYS A 386 7.02 22.44 24.52
CA LYS A 386 6.74 21.02 24.76
C LYS A 386 6.18 20.32 23.51
N ARG A 387 5.17 20.90 22.84
CA ARG A 387 4.61 20.33 21.60
C ARG A 387 5.63 20.28 20.47
N ARG A 388 6.46 21.31 20.33
CA ARG A 388 7.57 21.33 19.36
C ARG A 388 8.56 20.21 19.64
N GLN A 389 8.96 20.03 20.89
CA GLN A 389 9.87 18.97 21.32
C GLN A 389 9.32 17.57 21.02
N GLU A 390 8.07 17.31 21.43
CA GLU A 390 7.41 16.03 21.15
C GLU A 390 7.23 15.79 19.65
N ARG A 391 6.86 16.82 18.87
CA ARG A 391 6.73 16.72 17.41
C ARG A 391 8.07 16.41 16.76
N GLN A 392 9.13 17.12 17.13
CA GLN A 392 10.48 16.86 16.62
C GLN A 392 10.98 15.47 17.00
N ALA A 393 10.71 15.00 18.22
CA ALA A 393 11.06 13.65 18.65
C ALA A 393 10.33 12.59 17.80
N ARG A 394 9.00 12.75 17.60
CA ARG A 394 8.20 11.85 16.76
C ARG A 394 8.67 11.87 15.29
N SER A 395 8.92 13.05 14.74
CA SER A 395 9.49 13.20 13.40
C SER A 395 10.85 12.54 13.29
N ALA A 396 11.72 12.64 14.30
CA ALA A 396 13.02 11.98 14.30
C ALA A 396 12.90 10.46 14.33
N LEU A 397 11.93 9.91 15.09
CA LEU A 397 11.64 8.47 15.09
C LEU A 397 11.23 7.99 13.69
N ASP A 398 10.25 8.66 13.06
CA ASP A 398 9.80 8.31 11.71
C ASP A 398 10.91 8.51 10.67
N ALA A 399 11.69 9.58 10.78
CA ALA A 399 12.82 9.87 9.90
C ALA A 399 13.93 8.82 10.00
N CYS A 400 14.25 8.35 11.21
CA CYS A 400 15.23 7.29 11.43
C CYS A 400 14.82 6.02 10.70
N VAL A 401 13.58 5.55 10.86
CA VAL A 401 13.13 4.32 10.20
C VAL A 401 12.93 4.51 8.70
N PHE A 402 12.53 5.70 8.24
CA PHE A 402 12.46 6.01 6.82
C PHE A 402 13.85 5.98 6.18
N GLN A 403 14.85 6.60 6.82
CA GLN A 403 16.20 6.69 6.26
C GLN A 403 16.99 5.38 6.38
N TYR A 404 16.87 4.65 7.48
CA TYR A 404 17.73 3.49 7.77
C TYR A 404 17.01 2.15 7.72
N GLY A 405 15.69 2.11 7.82
CA GLY A 405 14.90 0.89 8.00
C GLY A 405 14.98 0.36 9.43
N ILE A 406 16.19 0.19 9.96
CA ILE A 406 16.45 -0.25 11.33
C ILE A 406 17.64 0.52 11.92
N ILE A 407 17.58 0.89 13.21
CA ILE A 407 18.66 1.59 13.91
C ILE A 407 18.58 1.33 15.43
N PRO A 408 19.70 1.20 16.17
CA PRO A 408 19.65 1.14 17.64
C PRO A 408 18.98 2.38 18.23
N LEU A 409 18.13 2.21 19.23
CA LEU A 409 17.39 3.33 19.86
C LEU A 409 18.33 4.42 20.37
N ALA A 410 19.48 4.03 20.94
CA ALA A 410 20.49 4.96 21.43
C ALA A 410 21.11 5.82 20.32
N GLU A 411 21.30 5.25 19.13
CA GLU A 411 21.81 5.98 17.96
C GLU A 411 20.75 6.90 17.35
N ALA A 412 19.50 6.43 17.27
CA ALA A 412 18.36 7.26 16.85
C ALA A 412 18.21 8.49 17.76
N TYR A 413 18.34 8.29 19.08
CA TYR A 413 18.34 9.37 20.05
C TYR A 413 19.53 10.32 19.85
N ALA A 414 20.72 9.80 19.54
CA ALA A 414 21.89 10.64 19.26
C ALA A 414 21.69 11.53 18.04
N GLU A 415 21.07 11.03 16.96
CA GLU A 415 20.72 11.84 15.79
C GLU A 415 19.66 12.91 16.11
N TYR A 416 18.63 12.55 16.89
CA TYR A 416 17.65 13.51 17.39
C TYR A 416 18.31 14.62 18.22
N ALA A 417 19.10 14.25 19.23
CA ALA A 417 19.77 15.18 20.13
C ALA A 417 20.83 16.06 19.42
N ARG A 418 21.40 15.58 18.31
CA ARG A 418 22.32 16.37 17.47
C ARG A 418 21.60 17.49 16.72
N LEU A 419 20.33 17.30 16.37
CA LEU A 419 19.56 18.21 15.51
C LEU A 419 18.57 19.10 16.28
N ALA A 420 18.03 18.60 17.39
CA ALA A 420 17.09 19.34 18.22
C ALA A 420 17.80 20.41 19.06
N GLU A 421 17.17 21.58 19.19
CA GLU A 421 17.68 22.71 19.97
C GLU A 421 17.62 22.43 21.49
N ASP A 422 16.55 21.76 21.93
CA ASP A 422 16.32 21.36 23.31
C ASP A 422 15.69 19.94 23.32
N PRO A 423 16.51 18.88 23.17
CA PRO A 423 16.00 17.52 23.04
C PRO A 423 15.36 17.02 24.34
N GLU A 424 14.24 16.31 24.21
CA GLU A 424 13.67 15.49 25.28
C GLU A 424 14.70 14.45 25.78
N ASP A 425 14.53 13.98 27.01
CA ASP A 425 15.38 12.90 27.52
C ASP A 425 15.12 11.56 26.80
N ILE A 426 16.09 10.65 26.86
CA ILE A 426 16.00 9.35 26.19
C ILE A 426 14.84 8.48 26.69
N GLN A 427 14.40 8.63 27.94
CA GLN A 427 13.26 7.88 28.49
C GLN A 427 11.95 8.39 27.89
N ARG A 428 11.79 9.72 27.74
CA ARG A 428 10.64 10.30 27.05
C ARG A 428 10.67 9.95 25.56
N PHE A 429 11.83 10.02 24.91
CA PHE A 429 12.00 9.60 23.51
C PHE A 429 11.60 8.12 23.30
N ARG A 430 12.04 7.23 24.21
CA ARG A 430 11.64 5.82 24.24
C ARG A 430 10.14 5.64 24.47
N ALA A 431 9.55 6.38 25.40
CA ALA A 431 8.11 6.34 25.66
C ALA A 431 7.31 6.76 24.41
N LEU A 432 7.75 7.82 23.73
CA LEU A 432 7.15 8.26 22.47
C LEU A 432 7.22 7.18 21.39
N ALA A 433 8.35 6.47 21.26
CA ALA A 433 8.50 5.34 20.34
C ALA A 433 7.54 4.17 20.65
N MET A 434 7.20 3.94 21.93
CA MET A 434 6.21 2.94 22.34
C MET A 434 4.76 3.40 22.09
N GLU A 435 4.50 4.71 22.20
CA GLU A 435 3.17 5.30 21.98
C GLU A 435 2.84 5.52 20.49
N GLN A 436 3.84 5.55 19.61
CA GLN A 436 3.68 6.02 18.22
C GLN A 436 2.85 5.06 17.37
N SER A 437 1.88 5.61 16.64
CA SER A 437 1.09 4.91 15.61
C SER A 437 1.66 5.06 14.19
N GLY A 438 2.85 5.69 14.06
CA GLY A 438 3.53 6.01 12.80
C GLY A 438 4.18 4.81 12.14
N ALA A 439 5.28 5.02 11.41
CA ALA A 439 6.01 3.95 10.75
C ALA A 439 7.02 3.26 11.69
N ALA A 440 7.49 3.96 12.73
CA ALA A 440 8.47 3.42 13.66
C ALA A 440 7.87 2.42 14.66
N ARG A 441 8.59 1.31 14.92
CA ARG A 441 8.27 0.29 15.93
C ARG A 441 9.49 0.01 16.78
N LEU A 442 9.31 -0.04 18.10
CA LEU A 442 10.36 -0.44 19.02
C LEU A 442 10.40 -1.97 19.14
N VAL A 443 11.54 -2.59 18.83
CA VAL A 443 11.75 -4.04 18.82
C VAL A 443 13.03 -4.40 19.56
N HIS A 444 13.11 -5.62 20.10
CA HIS A 444 14.29 -6.12 20.82
C HIS A 444 14.93 -7.25 20.02
N GLU A 445 16.20 -7.07 19.63
CA GLU A 445 17.01 -8.11 19.01
C GLU A 445 18.20 -8.40 19.92
N GLY A 446 18.15 -9.55 20.60
CA GLY A 446 19.09 -9.88 21.68
C GLY A 446 18.97 -8.93 22.88
N GLU A 447 20.07 -8.27 23.25
CA GLU A 447 20.12 -7.31 24.37
C GLU A 447 19.93 -5.84 23.91
N THR A 448 19.80 -5.58 22.61
CA THR A 448 19.73 -4.22 22.07
C THR A 448 18.31 -3.86 21.67
N GLU A 449 17.88 -2.65 22.05
CA GLU A 449 16.63 -2.05 21.59
C GLU A 449 16.86 -1.36 20.23
N TYR A 450 16.06 -1.75 19.24
CA TYR A 450 16.07 -1.18 17.90
C TYR A 450 14.78 -0.45 17.60
N LEU A 451 14.91 0.68 16.91
CA LEU A 451 13.83 1.30 16.17
C LEU A 451 13.80 0.68 14.77
N MET A 452 12.67 0.12 14.38
CA MET A 452 12.50 -0.61 13.12
C MET A 452 11.26 -0.10 12.38
N HIS A 453 11.36 0.00 11.06
CA HIS A 453 10.26 0.35 10.19
C HIS A 453 9.16 -0.72 10.24
N ALA A 454 7.89 -0.31 10.27
CA ALA A 454 6.75 -1.21 10.41
C ALA A 454 6.62 -2.24 9.27
N SER A 455 7.19 -1.97 8.09
CA SER A 455 7.24 -2.95 7.00
C SER A 455 8.17 -4.12 7.27
N LEU A 456 9.13 -3.96 8.18
CA LEU A 456 10.07 -4.99 8.62
C LEU A 456 9.56 -5.73 9.87
N THR A 457 8.39 -5.39 10.41
CA THR A 457 7.82 -6.08 11.59
C THR A 457 6.79 -7.14 11.23
N ASP A 458 6.54 -8.05 12.18
CA ASP A 458 5.56 -9.14 12.04
C ASP A 458 4.14 -8.65 11.72
N ASP A 459 3.76 -7.43 12.14
CA ASP A 459 2.43 -6.87 11.88
C ASP A 459 2.16 -6.74 10.37
N LYS A 460 3.15 -6.30 9.59
CA LYS A 460 3.04 -6.24 8.12
C LYS A 460 3.02 -7.63 7.52
N VAL A 461 3.84 -8.56 8.05
CA VAL A 461 3.81 -9.97 7.64
C VAL A 461 2.40 -10.55 7.79
N GLN A 462 1.74 -10.32 8.92
CA GLN A 462 0.36 -10.77 9.13
C GLN A 462 -0.63 -10.13 8.14
N ALA A 463 -0.49 -8.82 7.87
CA ALA A 463 -1.34 -8.13 6.90
C ALA A 463 -1.17 -8.68 5.48
N VAL A 464 0.07 -8.92 5.04
CA VAL A 464 0.39 -9.49 3.73
C VAL A 464 -0.11 -10.94 3.62
N VAL A 465 0.13 -11.78 4.63
CA VAL A 465 -0.40 -13.15 4.69
C VAL A 465 -1.93 -13.14 4.58
N ALA A 466 -2.60 -12.25 5.33
CA ALA A 466 -4.06 -12.14 5.30
C ALA A 466 -4.57 -11.73 3.92
N GLN A 467 -3.89 -10.80 3.24
CA GLN A 467 -4.25 -10.34 1.91
C GLN A 467 -4.08 -11.43 0.85
N ILE A 468 -2.93 -12.11 0.82
CA ILE A 468 -2.66 -13.21 -0.10
C ILE A 468 -3.71 -14.32 0.07
N CYS A 469 -3.96 -14.72 1.32
CA CYS A 469 -4.94 -15.78 1.58
C CYS A 469 -6.38 -15.35 1.28
N LYS A 470 -6.72 -14.07 1.45
CA LYS A 470 -8.02 -13.55 1.02
C LYS A 470 -8.16 -13.66 -0.50
N TYR A 471 -7.16 -13.21 -1.26
CA TYR A 471 -7.15 -13.28 -2.72
C TYR A 471 -7.26 -14.72 -3.23
N GLU A 472 -6.39 -15.63 -2.77
CA GLU A 472 -6.44 -17.05 -3.14
C GLU A 472 -7.82 -17.67 -2.83
N SER A 473 -8.41 -17.32 -1.67
CA SER A 473 -9.75 -17.80 -1.31
C SER A 473 -10.87 -17.27 -2.21
N THR A 474 -10.77 -16.01 -2.65
CA THR A 474 -11.75 -15.37 -3.54
C THR A 474 -11.68 -15.96 -4.94
N CYS A 475 -10.48 -16.12 -5.50
CA CYS A 475 -10.27 -16.76 -6.80
C CYS A 475 -10.80 -18.20 -6.81
N ARG A 476 -10.49 -19.00 -5.78
CA ARG A 476 -10.98 -20.38 -5.66
C ARG A 476 -12.50 -20.44 -5.46
N SER A 477 -13.07 -19.56 -4.63
CA SER A 477 -14.53 -19.51 -4.43
C SER A 477 -15.27 -19.13 -5.71
N ALA A 478 -14.72 -18.20 -6.50
CA ALA A 478 -15.29 -17.83 -7.79
C ALA A 478 -15.21 -19.01 -8.78
N TYR A 479 -14.08 -19.71 -8.83
CA TYR A 479 -13.88 -20.88 -9.67
C TYR A 479 -14.86 -22.02 -9.36
N PHE A 480 -14.94 -22.47 -8.10
CA PHE A 480 -15.86 -23.56 -7.73
C PHE A 480 -17.33 -23.15 -7.87
N SER A 481 -17.66 -21.87 -7.65
CA SER A 481 -19.02 -21.35 -7.88
C SER A 481 -19.39 -21.35 -9.35
N ARG A 482 -18.43 -21.13 -10.25
CA ARG A 482 -18.61 -21.24 -11.71
C ARG A 482 -18.86 -22.69 -12.12
N ILE A 483 -18.10 -23.66 -11.59
CA ILE A 483 -18.33 -25.09 -11.83
C ILE A 483 -19.73 -25.53 -11.33
N ALA A 484 -20.12 -25.12 -10.12
CA ALA A 484 -21.39 -25.49 -9.52
C ALA A 484 -22.61 -24.91 -10.26
N LYS A 485 -22.45 -23.76 -10.93
CA LYS A 485 -23.48 -23.14 -11.77
C LYS A 485 -23.55 -23.75 -13.18
N ALA A 486 -22.43 -24.21 -13.73
CA ALA A 486 -22.36 -24.79 -15.06
C ALA A 486 -23.02 -26.18 -15.20
N ARG A 487 -23.31 -26.88 -14.09
CA ARG A 487 -23.95 -28.21 -14.11
C ARG A 487 -25.21 -28.25 -13.25
N ASP A 488 -26.34 -28.61 -13.85
CA ASP A 488 -27.67 -28.62 -13.22
C ASP A 488 -27.96 -29.92 -12.44
N ASP A 489 -26.98 -30.43 -11.69
CA ASP A 489 -27.13 -31.65 -10.91
C ASP A 489 -26.88 -31.42 -9.40
N GLY A 490 -27.92 -31.67 -8.60
CA GLY A 490 -27.93 -31.41 -7.16
C GLY A 490 -26.99 -32.30 -6.35
N ALA A 491 -26.54 -33.45 -6.88
CA ALA A 491 -25.51 -34.27 -6.26
C ALA A 491 -24.11 -33.64 -6.40
N MET A 492 -23.80 -33.11 -7.58
CA MET A 492 -22.54 -32.42 -7.85
C MET A 492 -22.42 -31.10 -7.10
N ARG A 493 -23.48 -30.29 -7.02
CA ARG A 493 -23.45 -29.07 -6.18
C ARG A 493 -23.10 -29.37 -4.72
N ARG A 494 -23.63 -30.47 -4.16
CA ARG A 494 -23.33 -30.88 -2.77
C ARG A 494 -21.89 -31.40 -2.62
N MET A 495 -21.38 -32.14 -3.62
CA MET A 495 -19.99 -32.62 -3.62
C MET A 495 -18.99 -31.47 -3.78
N THR A 496 -19.23 -30.53 -4.71
CA THR A 496 -18.44 -29.30 -4.89
C THR A 496 -18.49 -28.41 -3.64
N THR A 497 -19.65 -28.25 -3.01
CA THR A 497 -19.77 -27.49 -1.74
C THR A 497 -19.04 -28.19 -0.59
N GLY A 498 -19.12 -29.52 -0.49
CA GLY A 498 -18.39 -30.29 0.52
C GLY A 498 -16.87 -30.26 0.34
N LEU A 499 -16.40 -30.33 -0.92
CA LEU A 499 -14.99 -30.13 -1.28
C LEU A 499 -14.53 -28.69 -0.99
N MET A 500 -15.35 -27.67 -1.31
CA MET A 500 -15.09 -26.27 -0.97
C MET A 500 -14.91 -26.08 0.54
N GLU A 501 -15.77 -26.67 1.37
CA GLU A 501 -15.72 -26.49 2.84
C GLU A 501 -14.55 -27.24 3.49
N PHE A 502 -14.24 -28.44 3.02
CA PHE A 502 -13.11 -29.26 3.50
C PHE A 502 -11.77 -28.65 3.10
N ASP A 503 -11.59 -28.33 1.81
CA ASP A 503 -10.36 -27.72 1.27
C ASP A 503 -10.13 -26.33 1.89
N ARG A 504 -11.16 -25.48 2.01
CA ARG A 504 -11.02 -24.12 2.58
C ARG A 504 -10.54 -24.11 4.05
N ARG A 505 -10.80 -25.14 4.85
CA ARG A 505 -10.36 -25.16 6.26
C ARG A 505 -8.93 -25.67 6.41
N GLU A 506 -8.59 -26.77 5.75
CA GLU A 506 -7.29 -27.42 5.94
C GLU A 506 -6.20 -26.82 5.03
N TYR A 507 -6.50 -26.57 3.75
CA TYR A 507 -5.58 -25.89 2.83
C TYR A 507 -5.32 -24.46 3.26
N CYS A 508 -6.34 -23.64 3.53
CA CYS A 508 -6.09 -22.24 3.89
C CYS A 508 -5.38 -22.10 5.24
N ALA A 509 -5.47 -23.08 6.15
CA ALA A 509 -4.70 -23.08 7.39
C ALA A 509 -3.23 -23.44 7.14
N ARG A 510 -2.99 -24.54 6.41
CA ARG A 510 -1.64 -24.97 6.04
C ARG A 510 -0.93 -23.92 5.17
N ARG A 511 -1.60 -23.42 4.14
CA ARG A 511 -1.09 -22.39 3.21
C ARG A 511 -0.80 -21.08 3.92
N ARG A 512 -1.68 -20.64 4.84
CA ARG A 512 -1.38 -19.49 5.72
C ARG A 512 -0.11 -19.69 6.51
N GLN A 513 0.08 -20.89 7.07
CA GLN A 513 1.27 -21.18 7.86
C GLN A 513 2.53 -21.26 7.00
N GLU A 514 2.46 -21.85 5.80
CA GLU A 514 3.56 -21.91 4.83
C GLU A 514 3.98 -20.50 4.39
N ILE A 515 3.03 -19.67 3.94
CA ILE A 515 3.29 -18.28 3.53
C ILE A 515 3.87 -17.49 4.70
N ARG A 516 3.28 -17.62 5.89
CA ARG A 516 3.78 -16.96 7.10
C ARG A 516 5.23 -17.35 7.39
N THR A 517 5.52 -18.65 7.43
CA THR A 517 6.88 -19.16 7.73
C THR A 517 7.89 -18.68 6.69
N TRP A 518 7.49 -18.62 5.42
CA TRP A 518 8.33 -18.11 4.34
C TRP A 518 8.60 -16.60 4.49
N ILE A 519 7.57 -15.79 4.74
CA ILE A 519 7.75 -14.34 4.93
C ILE A 519 8.56 -14.06 6.20
N GLU A 520 8.25 -14.71 7.32
CA GLU A 520 8.99 -14.56 8.59
C GLU A 520 10.48 -14.90 8.40
N SER A 521 10.80 -15.98 7.68
CA SER A 521 12.20 -16.35 7.45
C SER A 521 12.95 -15.38 6.54
N LYS A 522 12.32 -14.88 5.48
CA LYS A 522 12.90 -13.82 4.62
C LYS A 522 13.11 -12.52 5.40
N ASN A 523 12.08 -12.09 6.13
CA ASN A 523 12.12 -10.84 6.87
C ASN A 523 13.19 -10.86 7.98
N ALA A 524 13.32 -11.98 8.71
CA ALA A 524 14.39 -12.17 9.69
C ALA A 524 15.80 -12.13 9.05
N ALA A 525 15.96 -12.71 7.86
CA ALA A 525 17.22 -12.66 7.12
C ALA A 525 17.54 -11.24 6.63
N ASP A 526 16.54 -10.48 6.19
CA ASP A 526 16.72 -9.09 5.76
C ASP A 526 17.05 -8.16 6.94
N VAL A 527 16.38 -8.31 8.07
CA VAL A 527 16.70 -7.59 9.32
C VAL A 527 18.13 -7.88 9.75
N SER A 528 18.54 -9.15 9.78
CA SER A 528 19.91 -9.54 10.13
C SER A 528 20.94 -8.92 9.18
N ARG A 529 20.66 -8.94 7.86
CA ARG A 529 21.53 -8.32 6.84
C ARG A 529 21.66 -6.82 7.03
N LEU A 530 20.57 -6.12 7.37
CA LEU A 530 20.59 -4.68 7.63
C LEU A 530 21.42 -4.34 8.86
N ILE A 531 21.24 -5.08 9.97
CA ILE A 531 22.04 -4.90 11.19
C ILE A 531 23.53 -5.07 10.86
N GLU A 532 23.91 -6.17 10.20
CA GLU A 532 25.29 -6.43 9.79
C GLU A 532 25.84 -5.34 8.86
N ALA A 533 25.06 -4.89 7.86
CA ALA A 533 25.49 -3.86 6.92
C ALA A 533 25.74 -2.51 7.61
N HIS A 534 24.95 -2.21 8.64
CA HIS A 534 25.07 -0.96 9.38
C HIS A 534 26.25 -0.93 10.34
N ASP A 535 26.66 -2.08 10.88
CA ASP A 535 27.85 -2.17 11.74
C ASP A 535 29.17 -1.95 10.98
N GLN A 536 29.16 -2.10 9.66
CA GLN A 536 30.38 -2.06 8.84
C GLN A 536 30.88 -0.66 8.47
N ALA A 537 30.00 0.36 8.48
CA ALA A 537 30.37 1.72 8.08
C ALA A 537 29.42 2.77 8.67
N PRO A 538 29.83 4.05 8.78
CA PRO A 538 28.97 5.07 9.35
C PRO A 538 27.70 5.29 8.52
N ARG A 539 26.58 5.45 9.22
CA ARG A 539 25.29 5.81 8.65
C ARG A 539 25.32 7.24 8.09
N LYS A 540 24.49 7.51 7.08
CA LYS A 540 24.29 8.89 6.61
C LYS A 540 23.62 9.70 7.74
N PRO A 541 24.14 10.87 8.16
CA PRO A 541 23.48 11.68 9.18
C PRO A 541 22.05 12.09 8.79
N LEU A 542 21.15 12.25 9.77
CA LEU A 542 19.81 12.79 9.51
C LEU A 542 19.90 14.25 9.04
N ASN A 543 19.03 14.63 8.11
CA ASN A 543 18.85 16.01 7.68
C ASN A 543 17.92 16.74 8.67
N ALA A 544 18.25 17.99 9.03
CA ALA A 544 17.41 18.85 9.87
C ALA A 544 15.99 19.02 9.30
N ALA A 545 15.84 19.02 7.97
CA ALA A 545 14.53 19.09 7.31
C ALA A 545 13.60 17.94 7.73
N TYR A 546 14.14 16.76 8.06
CA TYR A 546 13.32 15.64 8.53
C TYR A 546 12.73 15.87 9.92
N LEU A 547 13.41 16.61 10.80
CA LEU A 547 12.85 16.97 12.11
C LEU A 547 11.79 18.06 12.00
N GLU A 548 12.00 19.02 11.09
CA GLU A 548 11.10 20.17 10.94
C GLU A 548 9.79 19.79 10.25
N TYR A 549 9.88 19.04 9.15
CA TYR A 549 8.74 18.74 8.29
C TYR A 549 8.25 17.29 8.36
N GLY A 550 9.09 16.37 8.84
CA GLY A 550 8.88 14.93 8.70
C GLY A 550 9.50 14.36 7.41
N PRO A 551 9.67 13.02 7.31
CA PRO A 551 10.38 12.40 6.19
C PRO A 551 9.71 12.62 4.83
N VAL A 552 8.41 12.36 4.73
CA VAL A 552 7.64 12.50 3.48
C VAL A 552 7.60 13.95 3.01
N GLU A 553 7.34 14.89 3.91
CA GLU A 553 7.27 16.30 3.57
C GLU A 553 8.63 16.85 3.14
N ALA A 554 9.71 16.44 3.79
CA ALA A 554 11.06 16.82 3.36
C ALA A 554 11.40 16.28 1.96
N VAL A 555 10.93 15.07 1.62
CA VAL A 555 11.04 14.53 0.26
C VAL A 555 10.22 15.37 -0.72
N ARG A 556 8.98 15.74 -0.36
CA ARG A 556 8.14 16.63 -1.18
C ARG A 556 8.80 17.98 -1.43
N MET A 557 9.49 18.51 -0.44
CA MET A 557 10.21 19.79 -0.52
C MET A 557 11.54 19.70 -1.26
N SER A 558 12.05 18.50 -1.55
CA SER A 558 13.26 18.32 -2.35
C SER A 558 13.03 18.76 -3.81
N PRO A 559 14.09 19.15 -4.54
CA PRO A 559 13.97 19.49 -5.96
C PRO A 559 13.31 18.37 -6.78
N GLU A 560 13.65 17.12 -6.49
CA GLU A 560 13.12 15.93 -7.18
C GLU A 560 11.65 15.68 -6.83
N GLY A 561 11.27 15.86 -5.55
CA GLY A 561 9.88 15.73 -5.11
C GLY A 561 8.98 16.79 -5.73
N ARG A 562 9.41 18.06 -5.74
CA ARG A 562 8.68 19.16 -6.40
C ARG A 562 8.53 18.95 -7.90
N ALA A 563 9.57 18.43 -8.56
CA ALA A 563 9.51 18.15 -9.98
C ALA A 563 8.48 17.08 -10.32
N LEU A 564 8.47 15.96 -9.57
CA LEU A 564 7.45 14.92 -9.76
C LEU A 564 6.05 15.44 -9.42
N GLN A 565 5.89 16.19 -8.32
CA GLN A 565 4.61 16.79 -7.92
C GLN A 565 4.04 17.69 -9.04
N ALA A 566 4.86 18.52 -9.66
CA ALA A 566 4.42 19.38 -10.76
C ALA A 566 3.91 18.59 -11.98
N VAL A 567 4.51 17.43 -12.26
CA VAL A 567 4.02 16.50 -13.30
C VAL A 567 2.67 15.89 -12.89
N LEU A 568 2.56 15.43 -11.64
CA LEU A 568 1.35 14.81 -11.10
C LEU A 568 0.16 15.79 -11.00
N ASP A 569 0.39 17.05 -10.62
CA ASP A 569 -0.63 18.10 -10.64
C ASP A 569 -1.20 18.33 -12.06
N GLY A 570 -0.43 17.98 -13.10
CA GLY A 570 -0.85 18.04 -14.49
C GLY A 570 -1.61 16.83 -15.00
N LEU A 571 -1.63 15.75 -14.23
CA LEU A 571 -2.17 14.45 -14.60
C LEU A 571 -3.06 13.90 -13.47
N VAL A 572 -4.12 14.62 -13.11
CA VAL A 572 -5.04 14.23 -12.03
C VAL A 572 -6.22 13.44 -12.61
N PRO A 573 -6.57 12.24 -12.09
CA PRO A 573 -7.75 11.52 -12.53
C PRO A 573 -9.05 12.31 -12.31
N TYR A 574 -10.03 12.20 -13.22
CA TYR A 574 -11.27 12.99 -13.09
C TYR A 574 -12.06 12.74 -11.80
N SER A 575 -11.93 11.55 -11.22
CA SER A 575 -12.61 11.13 -9.99
C SER A 575 -11.91 11.60 -8.71
N GLU A 576 -10.70 12.15 -8.82
CA GLU A 576 -9.86 12.49 -7.68
C GLU A 576 -9.93 13.98 -7.33
N ASN A 577 -9.54 14.29 -6.09
CA ASN A 577 -9.43 15.66 -5.60
C ASN A 577 -8.09 16.28 -6.05
N GLU A 578 -8.19 17.30 -6.90
CA GLU A 578 -7.04 18.00 -7.49
C GLU A 578 -6.17 18.77 -6.50
N TYR A 579 -6.62 18.98 -5.26
CA TYR A 579 -5.86 19.66 -4.20
C TYR A 579 -5.08 18.69 -3.28
N ARG A 580 -5.26 17.38 -3.43
CA ARG A 580 -4.61 16.36 -2.56
C ARG A 580 -3.99 15.19 -3.30
N PHE A 581 -4.47 14.91 -4.51
CA PHE A 581 -4.09 13.69 -5.23
C PHE A 581 -2.58 13.58 -5.44
N ALA A 582 -1.93 14.61 -5.98
CA ALA A 582 -0.50 14.60 -6.23
C ALA A 582 0.32 14.44 -4.95
N ASP A 583 -0.10 15.05 -3.84
CA ASP A 583 0.60 14.96 -2.55
C ASP A 583 0.54 13.53 -2.00
N LYS A 584 -0.65 12.94 -2.01
CA LYS A 584 -0.88 11.56 -1.56
C LYS A 584 -0.13 10.55 -2.42
N LEU A 585 -0.14 10.73 -3.75
CA LEU A 585 0.54 9.82 -4.66
C LEU A 585 2.07 9.94 -4.55
N LEU A 586 2.59 11.15 -4.34
CA LEU A 586 4.02 11.36 -4.09
C LEU A 586 4.46 10.69 -2.78
N GLU A 587 3.66 10.81 -1.72
CA GLU A 587 3.88 10.10 -0.45
C GLU A 587 3.90 8.58 -0.65
N GLU A 588 2.96 8.03 -1.40
CA GLU A 588 2.91 6.59 -1.71
C GLU A 588 4.13 6.16 -2.53
N ILE A 589 4.51 6.92 -3.57
CA ILE A 589 5.70 6.65 -4.38
C ILE A 589 6.95 6.65 -3.51
N ALA A 590 7.15 7.66 -2.67
CA ALA A 590 8.33 7.79 -1.82
C ALA A 590 8.40 6.64 -0.80
N THR A 591 7.29 6.34 -0.15
CA THR A 591 7.19 5.29 0.86
C THR A 591 7.44 3.91 0.25
N CYS A 592 6.73 3.56 -0.84
CA CYS A 592 6.92 2.27 -1.52
C CYS A 592 8.35 2.12 -2.07
N SER A 593 8.93 3.19 -2.61
CA SER A 593 10.30 3.16 -3.13
C SER A 593 11.34 2.84 -2.05
N VAL A 594 11.18 3.45 -0.87
CA VAL A 594 12.09 3.22 0.28
C VAL A 594 11.87 1.84 0.88
N GLU A 595 10.61 1.42 1.07
CA GLU A 595 10.28 0.11 1.64
C GLU A 595 10.74 -1.06 0.76
N CYS A 596 10.55 -0.94 -0.57
CA CYS A 596 10.97 -1.99 -1.51
C CYS A 596 12.46 -1.89 -1.87
N GLY A 597 13.07 -0.72 -1.74
CA GLY A 597 14.45 -0.45 -2.15
C GLY A 597 14.66 -0.46 -3.68
N GLU A 598 13.59 -0.57 -4.46
CA GLU A 598 13.62 -0.77 -5.91
C GLU A 598 12.71 0.22 -6.65
N LEU A 599 13.09 0.53 -7.89
CA LEU A 599 12.36 1.47 -8.75
C LEU A 599 10.93 1.00 -9.05
N ASP A 600 10.68 -0.31 -9.07
CA ASP A 600 9.36 -0.86 -9.33
C ASP A 600 8.33 -0.46 -8.27
N GLY A 601 8.75 -0.15 -7.03
CA GLY A 601 7.85 0.38 -6.00
C GLY A 601 7.21 1.72 -6.40
N ALA A 602 7.98 2.61 -7.07
CA ALA A 602 7.46 3.86 -7.62
C ALA A 602 6.47 3.60 -8.77
N PHE A 603 6.81 2.66 -9.66
CA PHE A 603 5.96 2.34 -10.81
C PHE A 603 4.69 1.61 -10.41
N ASP A 604 4.71 0.79 -9.37
CA ASP A 604 3.52 0.13 -8.84
C ASP A 604 2.50 1.14 -8.30
N ALA A 605 2.95 2.17 -7.57
CA ALA A 605 2.07 3.25 -7.12
C ALA A 605 1.40 3.96 -8.31
N LEU A 606 2.16 4.22 -9.39
CA LEU A 606 1.60 4.78 -10.63
C LEU A 606 0.66 3.82 -11.36
N ARG A 607 0.95 2.51 -11.41
CA ARG A 607 0.07 1.50 -12.02
C ARG A 607 -1.27 1.40 -11.30
N ARG A 608 -1.27 1.50 -9.96
CA ARG A 608 -2.50 1.46 -9.14
C ARG A 608 -3.45 2.60 -9.46
N GLU A 609 -2.90 3.76 -9.82
CA GLU A 609 -3.68 4.93 -10.27
C GLU A 609 -3.95 4.92 -11.79
N GLU A 610 -3.69 3.79 -12.46
CA GLU A 610 -4.00 3.53 -13.87
C GLU A 610 -3.25 4.44 -14.86
N TYR A 611 -2.04 4.91 -14.50
CA TYR A 611 -1.18 5.62 -15.44
C TYR A 611 -0.73 4.71 -16.58
N ASP A 612 -0.90 5.18 -17.81
CA ASP A 612 -0.46 4.47 -19.02
C ASP A 612 0.99 4.85 -19.38
N PHE A 613 1.90 3.89 -19.23
CA PHE A 613 3.31 4.07 -19.57
C PHE A 613 3.61 4.09 -21.08
N GLN A 614 2.60 3.87 -21.93
CA GLN A 614 2.70 4.05 -23.38
C GLN A 614 2.19 5.42 -23.85
N ALA A 615 1.56 6.20 -22.95
CA ALA A 615 1.02 7.51 -23.29
C ALA A 615 2.12 8.57 -23.54
N THR A 616 1.74 9.67 -24.19
CA THR A 616 2.68 10.75 -24.56
C THR A 616 3.36 11.41 -23.34
N TYR A 617 2.70 11.42 -22.18
CA TYR A 617 3.25 11.97 -20.94
C TYR A 617 4.23 11.00 -20.23
N ALA A 618 4.21 9.71 -20.57
CA ALA A 618 4.92 8.67 -19.84
C ALA A 618 6.43 8.90 -19.73
N PRO A 619 7.16 9.38 -20.77
CA PRO A 619 8.60 9.60 -20.65
C PRO A 619 8.98 10.60 -19.55
N VAL A 620 8.21 11.68 -19.40
CA VAL A 620 8.46 12.72 -18.39
C VAL A 620 8.10 12.21 -17.00
N LEU A 621 6.97 11.52 -16.87
CA LEU A 621 6.53 10.90 -15.62
C LEU A 621 7.54 9.86 -15.12
N ILE A 622 7.94 8.93 -15.98
CA ILE A 622 8.91 7.86 -15.67
C ILE A 622 10.23 8.47 -15.21
N ARG A 623 10.79 9.44 -15.97
CA ARG A 623 12.07 10.04 -15.60
C ARG A 623 12.00 10.83 -14.29
N SER A 624 10.90 11.54 -14.04
CA SER A 624 10.70 12.29 -12.79
C SER A 624 10.60 11.34 -11.60
N ALA A 625 9.87 10.22 -11.74
CA ALA A 625 9.78 9.17 -10.73
C ALA A 625 11.14 8.48 -10.49
N MET A 626 11.89 8.18 -11.55
CA MET A 626 13.26 7.63 -11.44
C MET A 626 14.21 8.59 -10.74
N ASN A 627 14.12 9.89 -11.05
CA ASN A 627 14.96 10.91 -10.44
C ASN A 627 14.69 11.01 -8.93
N LEU A 628 13.41 10.99 -8.55
CA LEU A 628 13.01 10.88 -7.14
C LEU A 628 13.58 9.62 -6.50
N TYR A 629 13.34 8.43 -7.07
CA TYR A 629 13.85 7.16 -6.55
C TYR A 629 15.37 7.20 -6.31
N ASN A 630 16.15 7.71 -7.26
CA ASN A 630 17.60 7.79 -7.12
C ASN A 630 18.08 8.75 -6.02
N SER A 631 17.21 9.67 -5.57
CA SER A 631 17.47 10.61 -4.46
C SER A 631 17.05 10.06 -3.09
N LEU A 632 16.20 9.03 -3.05
CA LEU A 632 15.66 8.45 -1.83
C LEU A 632 16.70 7.59 -1.09
N PRO A 633 16.58 7.46 0.25
CA PRO A 633 17.49 6.63 1.03
C PRO A 633 17.33 5.14 0.71
N LEU A 634 18.44 4.41 0.66
CA LEU A 634 18.46 2.96 0.56
C LEU A 634 18.89 2.35 1.91
N TRP A 635 18.08 1.46 2.48
CA TRP A 635 18.35 0.86 3.80
C TRP A 635 19.61 -0.01 3.80
N GLY A 636 19.80 -0.82 2.74
CA GLY A 636 21.02 -1.62 2.55
C GLY A 636 22.29 -0.76 2.40
N GLU A 637 22.13 0.53 2.10
CA GLU A 637 23.21 1.49 1.99
C GLU A 637 23.24 2.48 3.15
N ARG A 638 22.65 2.12 4.30
CA ARG A 638 22.70 2.92 5.54
C ARG A 638 22.14 4.35 5.36
N GLY A 639 21.14 4.48 4.50
CA GLY A 639 20.45 5.74 4.19
C GLY A 639 21.11 6.61 3.14
N TRP A 640 22.22 6.19 2.55
CA TRP A 640 22.78 6.83 1.36
C TRP A 640 21.91 6.52 0.13
N SER A 641 21.67 7.51 -0.71
CA SER A 641 20.92 7.32 -1.96
C SER A 641 21.81 6.72 -3.06
N ALA A 642 21.18 6.13 -4.08
CA ALA A 642 21.90 5.63 -5.26
C ALA A 642 22.74 6.74 -5.92
N ARG A 643 22.20 7.96 -5.98
CA ARG A 643 22.89 9.14 -6.50
C ARG A 643 24.11 9.50 -5.66
N GLU A 644 23.98 9.60 -4.35
CA GLU A 644 25.10 9.98 -3.47
C GLU A 644 26.24 8.95 -3.53
N ARG A 645 25.90 7.66 -3.70
CA ARG A 645 26.92 6.63 -3.96
C ARG A 645 27.61 6.82 -5.31
N ALA A 646 26.85 7.10 -6.37
CA ALA A 646 27.42 7.39 -7.68
C ALA A 646 28.34 8.62 -7.65
N GLU A 647 27.95 9.67 -6.93
CA GLU A 647 28.75 10.89 -6.73
C GLU A 647 30.02 10.62 -5.92
N SER A 648 29.93 9.81 -4.86
CA SER A 648 31.08 9.37 -4.06
C SER A 648 32.09 8.59 -4.90
N ILE A 649 31.62 7.64 -5.72
CA ILE A 649 32.46 6.86 -6.65
C ILE A 649 33.07 7.76 -7.73
N ALA A 650 32.29 8.70 -8.27
CA ALA A 650 32.74 9.63 -9.32
C ALA A 650 33.63 10.77 -8.76
N GLY A 651 33.65 10.98 -7.45
CA GLY A 651 34.33 12.08 -6.77
C GLY A 651 33.79 13.47 -7.10
N LYS A 652 32.58 13.57 -7.67
CA LYS A 652 31.97 14.82 -8.15
C LYS A 652 30.43 14.75 -8.11
N PRO A 653 29.73 15.89 -7.88
CA PRO A 653 28.27 15.93 -7.89
C PRO A 653 27.70 15.70 -9.30
N ILE A 654 26.56 15.02 -9.37
CA ILE A 654 25.84 14.77 -10.61
C ILE A 654 24.59 15.65 -10.59
N ALA A 655 24.43 16.53 -11.58
CA ALA A 655 23.25 17.38 -11.69
C ALA A 655 22.24 16.78 -12.67
N PHE A 656 20.96 16.81 -12.30
CA PHE A 656 19.84 16.41 -13.14
C PHE A 656 18.95 17.62 -13.40
N ALA A 657 18.41 17.70 -14.61
CA ALA A 657 17.33 18.60 -14.95
C ALA A 657 16.05 18.20 -14.20
N PRO A 658 15.07 19.11 -14.07
CA PRO A 658 13.79 18.81 -13.42
C PRO A 658 13.04 17.61 -14.02
N ASP A 659 13.24 17.31 -15.30
CA ASP A 659 12.67 16.14 -15.99
C ASP A 659 13.49 14.85 -15.81
N GLY A 660 14.46 14.83 -14.89
CA GLY A 660 15.33 13.69 -14.61
C GLY A 660 16.46 13.46 -15.62
N VAL A 661 16.66 14.35 -16.60
CA VAL A 661 17.76 14.22 -17.57
C VAL A 661 19.08 14.65 -16.91
N PRO A 662 20.15 13.85 -16.94
CA PRO A 662 21.46 14.30 -16.47
C PRO A 662 21.88 15.55 -17.27
N LEU A 663 22.26 16.62 -16.58
CA LEU A 663 22.80 17.83 -17.21
C LEU A 663 24.24 17.54 -17.69
N CYS A 664 24.31 16.81 -18.79
CA CYS A 664 25.46 16.36 -19.59
C CYS A 664 26.55 15.51 -18.90
N ALA A 665 26.63 14.25 -19.34
CA ALA A 665 27.89 13.50 -19.41
C ALA A 665 28.88 14.28 -20.31
N GLY A 666 29.88 14.92 -19.70
CA GLY A 666 30.94 15.64 -20.40
C GLY A 666 31.28 17.04 -19.85
N SER A 667 30.42 17.65 -19.03
CA SER A 667 30.67 18.97 -18.43
C SER A 667 30.62 18.86 -16.91
N PHE A 668 31.78 18.67 -16.31
CA PHE A 668 31.95 18.56 -14.87
C PHE A 668 31.82 19.94 -14.22
N TYR A 669 30.81 20.14 -13.37
CA TYR A 669 30.63 21.38 -12.64
C TYR A 669 31.28 21.33 -11.25
N THR A 670 31.77 22.47 -10.79
CA THR A 670 32.28 22.70 -9.43
C THR A 670 31.13 22.93 -8.46
N ALA A 671 31.35 22.73 -7.15
CA ALA A 671 30.33 22.95 -6.12
C ALA A 671 29.72 24.37 -6.13
N ALA A 672 30.46 25.36 -6.64
CA ALA A 672 30.00 26.74 -6.80
C ALA A 672 29.00 26.92 -7.96
N GLU A 673 29.12 26.12 -9.03
CA GLU A 673 28.23 26.19 -10.19
C GLU A 673 26.88 25.51 -9.90
N VAL A 674 26.86 24.45 -9.08
CA VAL A 674 25.63 23.77 -8.64
C VAL A 674 24.75 24.71 -7.77
N GLN A 675 25.35 25.57 -6.95
CA GLN A 675 24.61 26.57 -6.16
C GLN A 675 23.91 27.62 -7.02
N GLN A 676 24.39 27.92 -8.24
CA GLN A 676 23.75 28.90 -9.13
C GLN A 676 22.47 28.35 -9.80
N PHE A 677 22.39 27.05 -10.07
CA PHE A 677 21.19 26.43 -10.66
C PHE A 677 20.01 26.34 -9.66
N GLY A 678 20.29 26.33 -8.36
CA GLY A 678 19.26 26.35 -7.31
C GLY A 678 18.60 27.72 -7.07
N ALA A 679 19.09 28.79 -7.70
CA ALA A 679 18.73 30.16 -7.35
C ALA A 679 18.00 30.96 -8.45
N THR A 680 17.68 30.38 -9.61
CA THR A 680 17.03 31.15 -10.69
C THR A 680 15.94 30.36 -11.40
N PRO A 681 14.67 30.75 -11.30
CA PRO A 681 13.63 30.21 -12.18
C PRO A 681 13.86 30.70 -13.62
N PRO A 682 13.55 29.89 -14.66
CA PRO A 682 13.54 30.38 -16.02
C PRO A 682 12.40 31.41 -16.18
N SER A 683 12.71 32.50 -16.86
CA SER A 683 11.82 33.62 -17.20
C SER A 683 10.60 33.22 -18.02
#